data_AF-A0A292ZNU7-F1
#
_entry.id   AF-A0A292ZNU7-F1
#
_cell.length_a   1.000
_cell.length_b   1.000
_cell.length_c   1.000
_cell.angle_alpha   90.00
_cell.angle_beta   90.00
_cell.angle_gamma   90.00
#
_symmetry.space_group_name_H-M   'P 1'
#
loop_
_entity.id
_entity.type
_entity.pdbx_description
1 polymer ?
#
loop_
_entity_poly.entity_id
_entity_poly.type
_entity_poly.pdbx_seq_one_letter_code
_entity_poly.pdbx_strand_id
1 'polypeptide(L)'
;MANPFLRRATEYVRDDASFLSIVSPSPLTTFLAKNKHKDDMFEVPVRIIGSPGSGKTMLATLAEFRMVEAILKDRTNATNRTLAAALAEAGFLQNAIPHIAAVRVPMESEYREFWELPYENAVKTKLAFWLVQARAMLGLIRNLTANRTRDLDGITFVPRASYEAHLEQIGGLTAQGVRDRALAVQRAIYSIGAGLRPPKLSDLPEDATAPYAPFDAIQRIRIEWDGEPIEVTPLVMLDDVHALHHDQLEEMFETLSHREMKFGRWMMMRLDALSPGAVLRSPGAQPSHGRSQGRDFVDIRMQVVEDGKKDAARRQFRTMAKDMAKRYLPLVEALRNRGATDIERLLPSEPPTVTPAQLRSLTEKIAREQAKRGVAASRREEIDAIVADYLKRSRSYDHGPEVALAMVRILIHRYAVRIARSAPSLFEDFDPEPKTPLKADADVAHGARLHLYHELGRPFHFGIDDICDASNENAEIFLQFAGALVANIETRAIRNEDLPLPAKTQQKVLSDKARAIMDGWAFPHASRVRAMVDHIAKDCLAESLLPNAPLGAGANAIGILEDEMQALSLDDELGAVLKHAIANGAITIERDYGQGGKLWTLIELTGTVSLVHGLTYNRGGFLERRVGYLRDAAGLADA
;
A
#
# COMPACT_ATOMS: atom_id res chain seq x y z
N MET A 1 -7.71 -20.00 -19.90
CA MET A 1 -8.29 -19.59 -18.60
C MET A 1 -7.69 -18.23 -18.22
N ALA A 2 -8.37 -17.36 -17.47
CA ALA A 2 -7.81 -16.04 -17.15
C ALA A 2 -6.72 -16.16 -16.07
N ASN A 3 -5.60 -15.46 -16.24
CA ASN A 3 -4.49 -15.46 -15.26
C ASN A 3 -4.99 -14.92 -13.90
N PRO A 4 -4.83 -15.71 -12.82
CA PRO A 4 -5.46 -15.40 -11.55
C PRO A 4 -4.90 -14.16 -10.85
N PHE A 5 -3.65 -13.81 -11.15
CA PHE A 5 -2.98 -12.61 -10.61
C PHE A 5 -3.54 -11.30 -11.18
N LEU A 6 -4.27 -11.35 -12.30
CA LEU A 6 -4.82 -10.15 -12.95
C LEU A 6 -6.26 -9.83 -12.52
N ARG A 7 -6.84 -10.61 -11.60
CA ARG A 7 -8.14 -10.30 -10.99
C ARG A 7 -7.98 -10.05 -9.51
N ARG A 8 -8.79 -9.16 -8.95
CA ARG A 8 -8.79 -8.90 -7.51
C ARG A 8 -9.37 -10.10 -6.78
N ALA A 9 -8.88 -10.39 -5.57
CA ALA A 9 -9.42 -11.46 -4.74
C ALA A 9 -10.95 -11.37 -4.58
N THR A 10 -11.44 -10.14 -4.40
CA THR A 10 -12.87 -9.80 -4.25
C THR A 10 -13.67 -9.93 -5.56
N GLU A 11 -13.04 -10.13 -6.71
CA GLU A 11 -13.69 -10.44 -7.98
C GLU A 11 -13.89 -11.95 -8.19
N TYR A 12 -13.27 -12.80 -7.35
CA TYR A 12 -13.48 -14.26 -7.35
C TYR A 12 -14.72 -14.70 -6.57
N VAL A 13 -15.57 -13.77 -6.13
CA VAL A 13 -16.73 -13.94 -5.23
C VAL A 13 -17.90 -14.72 -5.88
N ARG A 14 -17.63 -15.61 -6.83
CA ARG A 14 -18.67 -16.54 -7.31
C ARG A 14 -19.06 -17.56 -6.22
N ASP A 15 -18.14 -17.89 -5.30
CA ASP A 15 -18.43 -18.63 -4.07
C ASP A 15 -17.39 -18.31 -2.97
N ASP A 16 -17.79 -18.50 -1.71
CA ASP A 16 -16.99 -18.14 -0.52
C ASP A 16 -15.75 -19.05 -0.37
N ALA A 17 -15.83 -20.31 -0.79
CA ALA A 17 -14.72 -21.26 -0.71
C ALA A 17 -13.56 -20.86 -1.64
N SER A 18 -13.87 -20.40 -2.85
CA SER A 18 -12.92 -19.90 -3.84
C SER A 18 -12.20 -18.67 -3.33
N PHE A 19 -12.92 -17.74 -2.70
CA PHE A 19 -12.32 -16.58 -2.04
C PHE A 19 -11.36 -17.00 -0.91
N LEU A 20 -11.81 -17.85 0.02
CA LEU A 20 -10.98 -18.30 1.16
C LEU A 20 -9.72 -19.06 0.72
N SER A 21 -9.74 -19.74 -0.43
CA SER A 21 -8.59 -20.46 -0.96
C SER A 21 -7.42 -19.56 -1.38
N ILE A 22 -7.71 -18.31 -1.80
CA ILE A 22 -6.73 -17.39 -2.39
C ILE A 22 -6.30 -16.27 -1.43
N VAL A 23 -7.05 -16.06 -0.34
CA VAL A 23 -6.81 -14.98 0.61
C VAL A 23 -5.62 -15.28 1.52
N SER A 24 -4.74 -14.29 1.67
CA SER A 24 -3.68 -14.34 2.68
C SER A 24 -4.20 -13.86 4.04
N PRO A 25 -3.91 -14.57 5.14
CA PRO A 25 -4.22 -14.11 6.51
C PRO A 25 -3.35 -12.92 6.96
N SER A 26 -2.23 -12.67 6.28
CA SER A 26 -1.20 -11.72 6.73
C SER A 26 -1.70 -10.28 6.93
N PRO A 27 -2.66 -9.74 6.14
CA PRO A 27 -3.20 -8.40 6.38
C PRO A 27 -3.91 -8.25 7.74
N LEU A 28 -4.63 -9.28 8.21
CA LEU A 28 -5.28 -9.24 9.54
C LEU A 28 -4.24 -9.09 10.65
N THR A 29 -3.18 -9.88 10.60
CA THR A 29 -2.12 -9.84 11.63
C THR A 29 -1.27 -8.58 11.52
N THR A 30 -1.04 -8.10 10.30
CA THR A 30 -0.19 -6.94 10.03
C THR A 30 -0.82 -5.63 10.47
N PHE A 31 -2.10 -5.41 10.13
CA PHE A 31 -2.75 -4.11 10.33
C PHE A 31 -3.61 -4.04 11.59
N LEU A 32 -4.14 -5.17 12.06
CA LEU A 32 -5.08 -5.21 13.18
C LEU A 32 -4.42 -5.79 14.44
N ALA A 33 -3.88 -7.01 14.38
CA ALA A 33 -3.39 -7.70 15.59
C ALA A 33 -2.21 -6.98 16.28
N LYS A 34 -1.36 -6.31 15.51
CA LYS A 34 -0.21 -5.53 16.02
C LYS A 34 -0.55 -4.08 16.38
N ASN A 35 -1.82 -3.67 16.25
CA ASN A 35 -2.23 -2.31 16.56
C ASN A 35 -2.25 -2.08 18.08
N LYS A 36 -1.78 -0.91 18.53
CA LYS A 36 -1.77 -0.52 19.95
C LYS A 36 -3.17 -0.42 20.55
N HIS A 37 -4.18 -0.15 19.72
CA HIS A 37 -5.58 0.01 20.12
C HIS A 37 -6.45 -1.22 19.81
N LYS A 38 -5.84 -2.41 19.66
CA LYS A 38 -6.56 -3.64 19.23
C LYS A 38 -7.81 -3.95 20.07
N ASP A 39 -7.79 -3.64 21.36
CA ASP A 39 -8.88 -3.98 22.28
C ASP A 39 -10.05 -2.99 22.15
N ASP A 40 -9.80 -1.77 21.67
CA ASP A 40 -10.80 -0.71 21.50
C ASP A 40 -11.46 -0.72 20.12
N MET A 41 -10.82 -1.36 19.12
CA MET A 41 -11.18 -1.29 17.70
C MET A 41 -12.60 -1.77 17.35
N PHE A 42 -13.28 -2.47 18.26
CA PHE A 42 -14.65 -2.96 18.06
C PHE A 42 -15.71 -2.11 18.76
N GLU A 43 -15.32 -1.12 19.57
CA GLU A 43 -16.26 -0.21 20.24
C GLU A 43 -16.08 1.23 19.76
N VAL A 44 -14.86 1.66 19.44
CA VAL A 44 -14.58 3.02 18.99
C VAL A 44 -14.67 3.15 17.46
N PRO A 45 -14.88 4.37 16.93
CA PRO A 45 -14.76 4.63 15.50
C PRO A 45 -13.32 4.40 15.02
N VAL A 46 -13.17 3.62 13.95
CA VAL A 46 -11.87 3.33 13.33
C VAL A 46 -11.87 3.85 11.90
N ARG A 47 -10.84 4.60 11.50
CA ARG A 47 -10.59 4.94 10.10
C ARG A 47 -9.49 4.04 9.54
N ILE A 48 -9.82 3.24 8.53
CA ILE A 48 -8.83 2.44 7.81
C ILE A 48 -8.48 3.16 6.51
N ILE A 49 -7.28 3.71 6.45
CA ILE A 49 -6.80 4.57 5.37
C ILE A 49 -5.73 3.83 4.58
N GLY A 50 -5.86 3.79 3.26
CA GLY A 50 -4.81 3.25 2.39
C GLY A 50 -5.00 3.70 0.95
N SER A 51 -3.94 3.64 0.15
CA SER A 51 -4.01 3.87 -1.30
C SER A 51 -4.96 2.87 -1.97
N PRO A 52 -5.33 3.11 -3.23
CA PRO A 52 -5.95 2.10 -4.07
C PRO A 52 -5.13 0.81 -4.06
N GLY A 53 -5.80 -0.34 -3.98
CA GLY A 53 -5.13 -1.65 -4.03
C GLY A 53 -4.45 -2.13 -2.75
N SER A 54 -4.56 -1.38 -1.65
CA SER A 54 -3.96 -1.75 -0.37
C SER A 54 -4.58 -2.99 0.31
N GLY A 55 -5.69 -3.52 -0.22
CA GLY A 55 -6.38 -4.70 0.34
C GLY A 55 -7.50 -4.39 1.35
N LYS A 56 -7.96 -3.14 1.44
CA LYS A 56 -9.08 -2.69 2.30
C LYS A 56 -10.32 -3.58 2.17
N THR A 57 -10.90 -3.66 0.97
CA THR A 57 -12.12 -4.44 0.72
C THR A 57 -11.93 -5.93 1.00
N MET A 58 -10.76 -6.49 0.68
CA MET A 58 -10.45 -7.89 0.98
C MET A 58 -10.46 -8.15 2.49
N LEU A 59 -9.84 -7.26 3.29
CA LEU A 59 -9.85 -7.33 4.75
C LEU A 59 -11.28 -7.23 5.30
N ALA A 60 -12.09 -6.31 4.76
CA ALA A 60 -13.50 -6.17 5.16
C ALA A 60 -14.32 -7.43 4.84
N THR A 61 -14.16 -7.99 3.63
CA THR A 61 -14.84 -9.22 3.23
C THR A 61 -14.45 -10.38 4.13
N LEU A 62 -13.16 -10.58 4.42
CA LEU A 62 -12.69 -11.65 5.28
C LEU A 62 -13.22 -11.53 6.73
N ALA A 63 -13.40 -10.30 7.21
CA ALA A 63 -13.92 -10.01 8.54
C ALA A 63 -15.45 -10.20 8.66
N GLU A 64 -16.21 -10.27 7.55
CA GLU A 64 -17.66 -10.48 7.60
C GLU A 64 -18.03 -11.75 8.38
N PHE A 65 -19.08 -11.69 9.20
CA PHE A 65 -19.48 -12.82 10.05
C PHE A 65 -19.70 -14.12 9.25
N ARG A 66 -20.30 -14.02 8.06
CA ARG A 66 -20.51 -15.18 7.17
C ARG A 66 -19.20 -15.90 6.79
N MET A 67 -18.11 -15.15 6.58
CA MET A 67 -16.78 -15.71 6.30
C MET A 67 -16.21 -16.36 7.56
N VAL A 68 -16.27 -15.65 8.69
CA VAL A 68 -15.77 -16.13 9.98
C VAL A 68 -16.43 -17.47 10.34
N GLU A 69 -17.75 -17.56 10.20
CA GLU A 69 -18.49 -18.80 10.44
C GLU A 69 -18.13 -19.90 9.44
N ALA A 70 -17.99 -19.59 8.15
CA ALA A 70 -17.57 -20.57 7.14
C ALA A 70 -16.16 -21.14 7.45
N ILE A 71 -15.23 -20.30 7.89
CA ILE A 71 -13.87 -20.69 8.32
C ILE A 71 -13.93 -21.62 9.54
N LEU A 72 -14.77 -21.31 10.52
CA LEU A 72 -14.88 -22.10 11.76
C LEU A 72 -15.59 -23.45 11.57
N LYS A 73 -16.47 -23.58 10.56
CA LYS A 73 -17.15 -24.84 10.25
C LYS A 73 -16.23 -25.91 9.67
N ASP A 74 -15.22 -25.52 8.90
CA ASP A 74 -14.25 -26.46 8.32
C ASP A 74 -12.82 -26.17 8.81
N ARG A 75 -12.56 -26.51 10.08
CA ARG A 75 -11.20 -26.44 10.66
C ARG A 75 -10.32 -27.63 10.27
N THR A 76 -10.84 -28.60 9.51
CA THR A 76 -10.03 -29.70 8.97
C THR A 76 -9.15 -29.23 7.81
N ASN A 77 -9.60 -28.19 7.10
CA ASN A 77 -8.81 -27.50 6.09
C ASN A 77 -7.67 -26.67 6.72
N ALA A 78 -6.44 -26.89 6.25
CA ALA A 78 -5.26 -26.18 6.74
C ALA A 78 -5.33 -24.66 6.53
N THR A 79 -5.87 -24.21 5.40
CA THR A 79 -6.05 -22.77 5.11
C THR A 79 -6.98 -22.12 6.12
N ASN A 80 -8.12 -22.76 6.40
CA ASN A 80 -9.09 -22.25 7.38
C ASN A 80 -8.51 -22.20 8.78
N ARG A 81 -7.67 -23.17 9.19
CA ARG A 81 -6.96 -23.08 10.49
C ARG A 81 -6.07 -21.86 10.58
N THR A 82 -5.31 -21.55 9.53
CA THR A 82 -4.44 -20.38 9.52
C THR A 82 -5.26 -19.08 9.53
N LEU A 83 -6.37 -19.02 8.79
CA LEU A 83 -7.28 -17.87 8.79
C LEU A 83 -7.94 -17.68 10.17
N ALA A 84 -8.41 -18.76 10.80
CA ALA A 84 -8.98 -18.72 12.14
C ALA A 84 -7.96 -18.22 13.18
N ALA A 85 -6.70 -18.66 13.11
CA ALA A 85 -5.65 -18.17 13.99
C ALA A 85 -5.43 -16.65 13.82
N ALA A 86 -5.36 -16.17 12.58
CA ALA A 86 -5.21 -14.74 12.29
C ALA A 86 -6.42 -13.91 12.74
N LEU A 87 -7.64 -14.42 12.58
CA LEU A 87 -8.86 -13.79 13.09
C LEU A 87 -8.89 -13.73 14.62
N ALA A 88 -8.41 -14.77 15.30
CA ALA A 88 -8.27 -14.78 16.75
C ALA A 88 -7.22 -13.76 17.22
N GLU A 89 -6.05 -13.70 16.58
CA GLU A 89 -5.03 -12.68 16.87
C GLU A 89 -5.53 -11.26 16.66
N ALA A 90 -6.40 -11.06 15.67
CA ALA A 90 -7.04 -9.77 15.38
C ALA A 90 -8.27 -9.45 16.26
N GLY A 91 -8.67 -10.37 17.16
CA GLY A 91 -9.78 -10.16 18.11
C GLY A 91 -11.18 -10.49 17.61
N PHE A 92 -11.33 -11.04 16.39
CA PHE A 92 -12.63 -11.47 15.85
C PHE A 92 -13.16 -12.75 16.52
N LEU A 93 -12.26 -13.52 17.14
CA LEU A 93 -12.58 -14.77 17.84
C LEU A 93 -12.09 -14.71 19.28
N GLN A 94 -12.85 -15.31 20.20
CA GLN A 94 -12.44 -15.55 21.59
C GLN A 94 -12.67 -17.02 21.90
N ASN A 95 -11.70 -17.72 22.48
CA ASN A 95 -11.80 -19.16 22.79
C ASN A 95 -12.29 -20.03 21.61
N ALA A 96 -11.90 -19.65 20.38
CA ALA A 96 -12.31 -20.29 19.13
C ALA A 96 -13.81 -20.23 18.77
N ILE A 97 -14.59 -19.40 19.45
CA ILE A 97 -15.95 -19.01 19.04
C ILE A 97 -15.95 -17.57 18.48
N PRO A 98 -16.92 -17.20 17.63
CA PRO A 98 -17.05 -15.83 17.15
C PRO A 98 -17.24 -14.85 18.30
N HIS A 99 -16.51 -13.73 18.26
CA HIS A 99 -16.69 -12.63 19.18
C HIS A 99 -17.36 -11.42 18.51
N ILE A 100 -17.14 -11.25 17.21
CA ILE A 100 -17.60 -10.09 16.44
C ILE A 100 -18.55 -10.52 15.32
N ALA A 101 -19.70 -9.86 15.22
CA ALA A 101 -20.62 -9.97 14.09
C ALA A 101 -20.43 -8.77 13.16
N ALA A 102 -19.52 -8.91 12.20
CA ALA A 102 -19.19 -7.85 11.27
C ALA A 102 -20.04 -7.90 9.98
N VAL A 103 -20.39 -6.72 9.48
CA VAL A 103 -21.05 -6.51 8.18
C VAL A 103 -20.30 -5.47 7.36
N ARG A 104 -20.06 -5.75 6.08
CA ARG A 104 -19.55 -4.76 5.13
C ARG A 104 -20.71 -4.04 4.45
N VAL A 105 -20.66 -2.72 4.41
CA VAL A 105 -21.57 -1.88 3.63
C VAL A 105 -20.73 -1.07 2.63
N PRO A 106 -20.79 -1.38 1.32
CA PRO A 106 -20.12 -0.58 0.31
C PRO A 106 -20.81 0.78 0.18
N MET A 107 -20.05 1.88 0.27
CA MET A 107 -20.55 3.23 0.01
C MET A 107 -20.50 3.49 -1.50
N GLU A 108 -21.62 3.23 -2.16
CA GLU A 108 -21.82 3.45 -3.60
C GLU A 108 -22.22 4.89 -3.93
N SER A 109 -22.27 5.25 -5.22
CA SER A 109 -22.60 6.61 -5.69
C SER A 109 -23.97 7.09 -5.20
N GLU A 110 -24.91 6.18 -4.98
CA GLU A 110 -26.25 6.50 -4.47
C GLU A 110 -26.21 7.29 -3.15
N TYR A 111 -25.21 7.05 -2.30
CA TYR A 111 -25.08 7.81 -1.05
C TYR A 111 -24.69 9.27 -1.28
N ARG A 112 -23.89 9.53 -2.32
CA ARG A 112 -23.48 10.89 -2.70
C ARG A 112 -24.64 11.67 -3.30
N GLU A 113 -25.54 11.01 -4.02
CA GLU A 113 -26.70 11.65 -4.65
C GLU A 113 -27.61 12.37 -3.64
N PHE A 114 -27.68 11.89 -2.39
CA PHE A 114 -28.43 12.59 -1.34
C PHE A 114 -27.90 14.01 -1.05
N TRP A 115 -26.62 14.28 -1.32
CA TRP A 115 -26.03 15.61 -1.13
C TRP A 115 -26.58 16.63 -2.13
N GLU A 116 -26.93 16.18 -3.33
CA GLU A 116 -27.46 17.00 -4.43
C GLU A 116 -28.96 17.33 -4.23
N LEU A 117 -29.62 16.75 -3.23
CA LEU A 117 -31.02 17.02 -2.94
C LEU A 117 -31.22 18.49 -2.50
N PRO A 118 -32.33 19.13 -2.90
CA PRO A 118 -32.65 20.52 -2.58
C PRO A 118 -33.23 20.67 -1.16
N TYR A 119 -32.62 20.02 -0.18
CA TYR A 119 -32.99 20.09 1.23
C TYR A 119 -31.91 20.79 2.05
N GLU A 120 -32.20 21.09 3.32
CA GLU A 120 -31.17 21.53 4.26
C GLU A 120 -30.18 20.40 4.56
N ASN A 121 -28.91 20.73 4.80
CA ASN A 121 -27.84 19.75 5.02
C ASN A 121 -28.21 18.72 6.09
N ALA A 122 -28.77 19.16 7.23
CA ALA A 122 -29.21 18.27 8.30
C ALA A 122 -30.19 17.17 7.83
N VAL A 123 -31.08 17.47 6.89
CA VAL A 123 -32.03 16.50 6.34
C VAL A 123 -31.31 15.50 5.42
N LYS A 124 -30.43 15.99 4.54
CA LYS A 124 -29.64 15.14 3.61
C LYS A 124 -28.79 14.13 4.39
N THR A 125 -28.12 14.61 5.43
CA THR A 125 -27.22 13.83 6.27
C THR A 125 -27.98 12.78 7.06
N LYS A 126 -29.15 13.15 7.59
CA LYS A 126 -30.06 12.22 8.26
C LYS A 126 -30.55 11.11 7.33
N LEU A 127 -30.96 11.44 6.09
CA LEU A 127 -31.35 10.45 5.08
C LEU A 127 -30.21 9.48 4.75
N ALA A 128 -29.01 9.99 4.48
CA ALA A 128 -27.84 9.16 4.18
C ALA A 128 -27.49 8.26 5.38
N PHE A 129 -27.50 8.80 6.59
CA PHE A 129 -27.18 8.07 7.81
C PHE A 129 -28.17 6.94 8.11
N TRP A 130 -29.47 7.20 7.93
CA TRP A 130 -30.50 6.17 8.10
C TRP A 130 -30.42 5.07 7.05
N LEU A 131 -30.07 5.42 5.81
CA LEU A 131 -29.84 4.42 4.78
C LEU A 131 -28.64 3.53 5.12
N VAL A 132 -27.54 4.12 5.62
CA VAL A 132 -26.36 3.38 6.08
C VAL A 132 -26.74 2.40 7.19
N GLN A 133 -27.43 2.87 8.23
CA GLN A 133 -27.87 2.04 9.33
C GLN A 133 -28.82 0.93 8.88
N ALA A 134 -29.77 1.23 8.00
CA ALA A 134 -30.74 0.25 7.51
C ALA A 134 -30.04 -0.85 6.70
N ARG A 135 -29.12 -0.48 5.79
CA ARG A 135 -28.31 -1.43 5.03
C ARG A 135 -27.38 -2.26 5.92
N ALA A 136 -26.82 -1.67 6.97
CA ALA A 136 -26.02 -2.39 7.95
C ALA A 136 -26.85 -3.46 8.67
N MET A 137 -28.03 -3.12 9.18
CA MET A 137 -28.90 -4.09 9.87
C MET A 137 -29.37 -5.22 8.94
N LEU A 138 -29.82 -4.88 7.72
CA LEU A 138 -30.21 -5.88 6.72
C LEU A 138 -29.04 -6.77 6.31
N GLY A 139 -27.86 -6.19 6.11
CA GLY A 139 -26.65 -6.93 5.77
C GLY A 139 -26.17 -7.84 6.91
N LEU A 140 -26.27 -7.38 8.15
CA LEU A 140 -25.89 -8.14 9.34
C LEU A 140 -26.78 -9.36 9.53
N ILE A 141 -28.10 -9.19 9.44
CA ILE A 141 -29.07 -10.30 9.52
C ILE A 141 -28.83 -11.31 8.39
N ARG A 142 -28.55 -10.82 7.17
CA ARG A 142 -28.20 -11.69 6.04
C ARG A 142 -26.90 -12.45 6.30
N ASN A 143 -25.87 -11.81 6.87
CA ASN A 143 -24.60 -12.47 7.19
C ASN A 143 -24.75 -13.52 8.31
N LEU A 144 -25.57 -13.24 9.33
CA LEU A 144 -25.85 -14.17 10.43
C LEU A 144 -26.60 -15.44 10.00
N THR A 145 -27.37 -15.35 8.90
CA THR A 145 -28.19 -16.47 8.37
C THR A 145 -27.60 -17.10 7.09
N ALA A 146 -26.54 -16.52 6.51
CA ALA A 146 -26.00 -16.90 5.19
C ALA A 146 -25.62 -18.38 5.08
N ASN A 147 -25.00 -18.94 6.12
CA ASN A 147 -24.52 -20.33 6.09
C ASN A 147 -25.58 -21.35 6.56
N ARG A 148 -26.85 -20.93 6.67
CA ARG A 148 -28.01 -21.77 7.03
C ARG A 148 -27.84 -22.59 8.32
N THR A 149 -27.06 -22.06 9.26
CA THR A 149 -26.90 -22.62 10.62
C THR A 149 -27.97 -22.17 11.59
N ARG A 150 -28.61 -21.04 11.30
CA ARG A 150 -29.63 -20.43 12.13
C ARG A 150 -30.62 -19.67 11.26
N ASP A 151 -31.86 -19.64 11.71
CA ASP A 151 -32.92 -18.80 11.17
C ASP A 151 -33.07 -17.51 12.00
N LEU A 152 -34.05 -16.67 11.64
CA LEU A 152 -34.28 -15.39 12.31
C LEU A 152 -34.64 -15.54 13.79
N ASP A 153 -35.33 -16.62 14.16
CA ASP A 153 -35.71 -16.90 15.54
C ASP A 153 -34.49 -17.18 16.44
N GLY A 154 -33.38 -17.63 15.85
CA GLY A 154 -32.10 -17.84 16.55
C GLY A 154 -31.28 -16.57 16.74
N ILE A 155 -31.84 -15.38 16.50
CA ILE A 155 -31.13 -14.09 16.57
C ILE A 155 -31.96 -13.11 17.40
N THR A 156 -31.37 -12.59 18.48
CA THR A 156 -31.97 -11.55 19.32
C THR A 156 -30.98 -10.40 19.51
N PHE A 157 -31.44 -9.17 19.31
CA PHE A 157 -30.66 -7.96 19.60
C PHE A 157 -30.75 -7.62 21.07
N VAL A 158 -29.62 -7.25 21.68
CA VAL A 158 -29.54 -6.87 23.10
C VAL A 158 -29.38 -5.35 23.16
N PRO A 159 -30.32 -4.63 23.80
CA PRO A 159 -30.27 -3.19 23.85
C PRO A 159 -29.27 -2.68 24.89
N ARG A 160 -28.85 -1.42 24.73
CA ARG A 160 -28.11 -0.68 25.75
C ARG A 160 -29.01 -0.44 26.99
N ALA A 161 -28.41 -0.44 28.18
CA ALA A 161 -29.13 -0.06 29.39
C ALA A 161 -29.79 1.33 29.23
N SER A 162 -31.04 1.45 29.69
CA SER A 162 -31.85 2.68 29.64
C SER A 162 -32.33 3.14 28.25
N TYR A 163 -32.23 2.29 27.22
CA TYR A 163 -32.71 2.60 25.85
C TYR A 163 -34.11 2.04 25.51
N GLU A 164 -34.86 1.57 26.52
CA GLU A 164 -36.15 0.87 26.36
C GLU A 164 -37.21 1.71 25.63
N ALA A 165 -37.23 3.03 25.83
CA ALA A 165 -38.17 3.95 25.19
C ALA A 165 -37.97 4.11 23.66
N HIS A 166 -36.85 3.61 23.12
CA HIS A 166 -36.49 3.75 21.71
C HIS A 166 -36.51 2.43 20.94
N LEU A 167 -36.94 1.33 21.55
CA LEU A 167 -36.95 0.01 20.91
C LEU A 167 -37.91 -0.07 19.71
N GLU A 168 -39.03 0.66 19.75
CA GLU A 168 -39.97 0.72 18.62
C GLU A 168 -39.33 1.33 17.38
N GLN A 169 -38.39 2.28 17.54
CA GLN A 169 -37.72 2.95 16.43
C GLN A 169 -36.91 1.98 15.58
N ILE A 170 -36.40 0.91 16.18
CA ILE A 170 -35.59 -0.11 15.51
C ILE A 170 -36.39 -1.37 15.15
N GLY A 171 -37.68 -1.44 15.47
CA GLY A 171 -38.53 -2.61 15.20
C GLY A 171 -38.50 -3.66 16.30
N GLY A 172 -38.06 -3.30 17.51
CA GLY A 172 -37.94 -4.21 18.65
C GLY A 172 -36.59 -4.94 18.72
N LEU A 173 -36.58 -6.09 19.38
CA LEU A 173 -35.36 -6.88 19.63
C LEU A 173 -35.27 -8.17 18.81
N THR A 174 -36.35 -8.57 18.14
CA THR A 174 -36.36 -9.77 17.30
C THR A 174 -35.73 -9.49 15.94
N ALA A 175 -35.05 -10.47 15.35
CA ALA A 175 -34.46 -10.27 14.04
C ALA A 175 -35.50 -10.00 12.94
N GLN A 176 -36.70 -10.59 13.04
CA GLN A 176 -37.79 -10.30 12.13
C GLN A 176 -38.23 -8.83 12.22
N GLY A 177 -38.50 -8.32 13.43
CA GLY A 177 -38.95 -6.94 13.62
C GLY A 177 -37.91 -5.91 13.19
N VAL A 178 -36.63 -6.15 13.54
CA VAL A 178 -35.52 -5.28 13.12
C VAL A 178 -35.33 -5.29 11.60
N ARG A 179 -35.43 -6.47 10.96
CA ARG A 179 -35.38 -6.59 9.50
C ARG A 179 -36.51 -5.81 8.83
N ASP A 180 -37.74 -5.97 9.31
CA ASP A 180 -38.91 -5.33 8.70
C ASP A 180 -38.83 -3.81 8.83
N ARG A 181 -38.43 -3.30 10.00
CA ARG A 181 -38.21 -1.86 10.20
C ARG A 181 -37.09 -1.33 9.30
N ALA A 182 -35.94 -2.00 9.24
CA ALA A 182 -34.83 -1.60 8.38
C ALA A 182 -35.23 -1.60 6.90
N LEU A 183 -36.04 -2.57 6.46
CA LEU A 183 -36.55 -2.64 5.09
C LEU A 183 -37.53 -1.51 4.78
N ALA A 184 -38.41 -1.15 5.72
CA ALA A 184 -39.33 -0.02 5.58
C ALA A 184 -38.55 1.29 5.41
N VAL A 185 -37.59 1.57 6.29
CA VAL A 185 -36.71 2.75 6.22
C VAL A 185 -35.92 2.77 4.90
N GLN A 186 -35.30 1.65 4.51
CA GLN A 186 -34.56 1.57 3.25
C GLN A 186 -35.44 1.88 2.04
N ARG A 187 -36.64 1.28 1.95
CA ARG A 187 -37.57 1.51 0.83
C ARG A 187 -38.06 2.95 0.79
N ALA A 188 -38.37 3.52 1.95
CA ALA A 188 -38.81 4.90 2.08
C ALA A 188 -37.73 5.86 1.59
N ILE A 189 -36.48 5.69 2.03
CA ILE A 189 -35.36 6.55 1.59
C ILE A 189 -35.03 6.34 0.12
N TYR A 190 -35.05 5.09 -0.36
CA TYR A 190 -34.79 4.78 -1.77
C TYR A 190 -35.82 5.44 -2.70
N SER A 191 -37.09 5.52 -2.28
CA SER A 191 -38.14 6.17 -3.06
C SER A 191 -37.91 7.68 -3.26
N ILE A 192 -37.14 8.33 -2.37
CA ILE A 192 -36.77 9.74 -2.48
C ILE A 192 -35.71 9.93 -3.57
N GLY A 193 -34.68 9.07 -3.58
CA GLY A 193 -33.57 9.13 -4.54
C GLY A 193 -33.94 8.63 -5.94
N ALA A 194 -34.87 7.67 -6.04
CA ALA A 194 -35.30 7.09 -7.32
C ALA A 194 -36.23 7.98 -8.15
N GLY A 195 -36.74 9.09 -7.59
CA GLY A 195 -37.66 10.00 -8.26
C GLY A 195 -36.96 10.94 -9.26
N LEU A 196 -37.58 11.19 -10.42
CA LEU A 196 -37.12 12.20 -11.40
C LEU A 196 -37.04 13.62 -10.81
N ARG A 197 -37.84 13.90 -9.78
CA ARG A 197 -37.79 15.13 -8.99
C ARG A 197 -37.90 14.76 -7.51
N PRO A 198 -37.04 15.32 -6.64
CA PRO A 198 -37.18 15.16 -5.21
C PRO A 198 -38.55 15.67 -4.74
N PRO A 199 -39.26 14.93 -3.87
CA PRO A 199 -40.51 15.38 -3.26
C PRO A 199 -40.29 16.65 -2.42
N LYS A 200 -41.37 17.32 -2.01
CA LYS A 200 -41.24 18.41 -1.02
C LYS A 200 -40.95 17.80 0.35
N LEU A 201 -40.35 18.60 1.24
CA LEU A 201 -40.04 18.17 2.61
C LEU A 201 -41.29 17.65 3.36
N SER A 202 -42.46 18.26 3.13
CA SER A 202 -43.76 17.85 3.71
C SER A 202 -44.27 16.51 3.19
N ASP A 203 -43.79 16.10 2.02
CA ASP A 203 -44.29 14.94 1.28
C ASP A 203 -43.31 13.76 1.41
N LEU A 204 -42.28 13.90 2.26
CA LEU A 204 -41.36 12.81 2.55
C LEU A 204 -42.09 11.68 3.27
N PRO A 205 -41.81 10.41 2.90
CA PRO A 205 -42.37 9.27 3.62
C PRO A 205 -42.09 9.34 5.12
N GLU A 206 -43.07 8.95 5.94
CA GLU A 206 -42.95 8.94 7.40
C GLU A 206 -41.75 8.09 7.84
N ASP A 207 -41.57 6.90 7.27
CA ASP A 207 -40.45 6.02 7.57
C ASP A 207 -39.08 6.59 7.17
N ALA A 208 -39.04 7.56 6.24
CA ALA A 208 -37.81 8.27 5.86
C ALA A 208 -37.55 9.52 6.72
N THR A 209 -38.48 9.92 7.59
CA THR A 209 -38.34 11.10 8.48
C THR A 209 -38.48 10.79 9.97
N ALA A 210 -39.01 9.60 10.32
CA ALA A 210 -39.17 9.06 11.67
C ALA A 210 -37.85 8.50 12.24
N PRO A 211 -37.51 8.76 13.53
CA PRO A 211 -36.25 8.34 14.15
C PRO A 211 -35.85 6.89 13.87
N TYR A 212 -34.59 6.70 13.48
CA TYR A 212 -33.99 5.38 13.25
C TYR A 212 -32.52 5.38 13.67
N ALA A 213 -32.22 4.73 14.80
CA ALA A 213 -30.89 4.75 15.42
C ALA A 213 -30.45 3.39 15.99
N PRO A 214 -30.40 2.32 15.19
CA PRO A 214 -29.93 1.01 15.66
C PRO A 214 -28.51 1.01 16.23
N PHE A 215 -27.60 1.86 15.74
CA PHE A 215 -26.22 1.91 16.25
C PHE A 215 -26.13 2.45 17.68
N ASP A 216 -27.08 3.31 18.08
CA ASP A 216 -27.17 3.83 19.45
C ASP A 216 -27.89 2.85 20.39
N ALA A 217 -28.90 2.15 19.86
CA ALA A 217 -29.78 1.29 20.65
C ALA A 217 -29.18 -0.09 20.96
N ILE A 218 -28.41 -0.67 20.03
CA ILE A 218 -27.94 -2.07 20.12
C ILE A 218 -26.55 -2.15 20.73
N GLN A 219 -26.39 -2.99 21.76
CA GLN A 219 -25.10 -3.24 22.42
C GLN A 219 -24.48 -4.58 22.03
N ARG A 220 -25.28 -5.65 22.02
CA ARG A 220 -24.84 -7.02 21.67
C ARG A 220 -25.85 -7.68 20.76
N ILE A 221 -25.45 -8.78 20.15
CA ILE A 221 -26.35 -9.70 19.44
C ILE A 221 -26.21 -11.06 20.08
N ARG A 222 -27.33 -11.65 20.50
CA ARG A 222 -27.37 -13.02 20.98
C ARG A 222 -27.73 -13.94 19.82
N ILE A 223 -26.90 -14.96 19.61
CA ILE A 223 -27.07 -15.95 18.55
C ILE A 223 -26.88 -17.36 19.09
N GLU A 224 -27.47 -18.34 18.43
CA GLU A 224 -27.14 -19.75 18.64
C GLU A 224 -25.82 -20.13 17.95
N TRP A 225 -24.93 -20.77 18.70
CA TRP A 225 -23.66 -21.32 18.23
C TRP A 225 -23.43 -22.71 18.83
N ASP A 226 -23.40 -23.74 17.98
CA ASP A 226 -23.23 -25.14 18.37
C ASP A 226 -24.22 -25.59 19.49
N GLY A 227 -25.47 -25.10 19.42
CA GLY A 227 -26.54 -25.39 20.37
C GLY A 227 -26.55 -24.53 21.63
N GLU A 228 -25.56 -23.67 21.83
CA GLU A 228 -25.45 -22.79 23.00
C GLU A 228 -25.63 -21.31 22.61
N PRO A 229 -26.30 -20.49 23.44
CA PRO A 229 -26.42 -19.07 23.19
C PRO A 229 -25.11 -18.34 23.50
N ILE A 230 -24.60 -17.58 22.52
CA ILE A 230 -23.45 -16.70 22.70
C ILE A 230 -23.82 -15.25 22.40
N GLU A 231 -23.08 -14.30 22.98
CA GLU A 231 -23.21 -12.88 22.68
C GLU A 231 -22.01 -12.38 21.88
N VAL A 232 -22.29 -11.68 20.78
CA VAL A 232 -21.29 -11.12 19.87
C VAL A 232 -21.42 -9.60 19.78
N THR A 233 -20.29 -8.91 19.59
CA THR A 233 -20.25 -7.47 19.36
C THR A 233 -20.60 -7.16 17.91
N PRO A 234 -21.59 -6.30 17.62
CA PRO A 234 -21.85 -5.88 16.25
C PRO A 234 -20.77 -4.92 15.73
N LEU A 235 -20.38 -5.08 14.47
CA LEU A 235 -19.42 -4.21 13.78
C LEU A 235 -19.93 -3.88 12.38
N VAL A 236 -19.99 -2.59 12.04
CA VAL A 236 -20.23 -2.12 10.67
C VAL A 236 -18.91 -1.65 10.06
N MET A 237 -18.62 -2.12 8.85
CA MET A 237 -17.49 -1.67 8.04
C MET A 237 -18.03 -0.94 6.82
N LEU A 238 -17.99 0.38 6.87
CA LEU A 238 -18.34 1.27 5.76
C LEU A 238 -17.15 1.30 4.80
N ASP A 239 -17.28 0.61 3.68
CA ASP A 239 -16.22 0.51 2.69
C ASP A 239 -16.35 1.62 1.65
N ASP A 240 -15.24 2.12 1.14
CA ASP A 240 -15.18 3.18 0.13
C ASP A 240 -15.89 4.51 0.51
N VAL A 241 -15.87 4.93 1.79
CA VAL A 241 -16.55 6.17 2.26
C VAL A 241 -16.08 7.46 1.58
N HIS A 242 -14.96 7.42 0.86
CA HIS A 242 -14.46 8.52 0.05
C HIS A 242 -15.31 8.80 -1.20
N ALA A 243 -16.28 7.93 -1.53
CA ALA A 243 -17.27 8.18 -2.58
C ALA A 243 -18.27 9.29 -2.20
N LEU A 244 -18.43 9.56 -0.90
CA LEU A 244 -19.33 10.61 -0.38
C LEU A 244 -18.82 12.02 -0.72
N HIS A 245 -19.70 13.00 -0.64
CA HIS A 245 -19.28 14.40 -0.63
C HIS A 245 -18.38 14.67 0.59
N HIS A 246 -17.43 15.61 0.49
CA HIS A 246 -16.49 15.92 1.58
C HIS A 246 -17.23 16.30 2.88
N ASP A 247 -18.11 17.29 2.82
CA ASP A 247 -18.92 17.73 3.97
C ASP A 247 -19.80 16.59 4.51
N GLN A 248 -20.37 15.77 3.62
CA GLN A 248 -21.17 14.60 4.02
C GLN A 248 -20.32 13.57 4.79
N LEU A 249 -19.07 13.34 4.35
CA LEU A 249 -18.13 12.46 5.03
C LEU A 249 -17.74 13.02 6.41
N GLU A 250 -17.50 14.32 6.51
CA GLU A 250 -17.19 14.99 7.77
C GLU A 250 -18.37 14.90 8.76
N GLU A 251 -19.58 15.23 8.33
CA GLU A 251 -20.79 15.13 9.16
C GLU A 251 -21.11 13.67 9.55
N MET A 252 -20.87 12.71 8.65
CA MET A 252 -21.01 11.28 8.96
C MET A 252 -19.97 10.83 9.99
N PHE A 253 -18.72 11.28 9.88
CA PHE A 253 -17.68 11.04 10.88
C PHE A 253 -18.04 11.70 12.21
N GLU A 254 -18.63 12.90 12.17
CA GLU A 254 -19.14 13.59 13.34
C GLU A 254 -20.14 12.71 14.09
N THR A 255 -21.19 12.31 13.40
CA THR A 255 -22.29 11.49 13.95
C THR A 255 -21.79 10.12 14.42
N LEU A 256 -20.93 9.46 13.64
CA LEU A 256 -20.44 8.13 13.99
C LEU A 256 -19.46 8.10 15.16
N SER A 257 -18.97 9.23 15.66
CA SER A 257 -17.99 9.24 16.76
C SER A 257 -18.55 9.49 18.15
N HIS A 258 -19.88 9.50 18.32
CA HIS A 258 -20.49 9.59 19.65
C HIS A 258 -20.06 8.41 20.54
N ARG A 259 -19.41 8.69 21.69
CA ARG A 259 -18.80 7.65 22.55
C ARG A 259 -19.78 6.65 23.15
N GLU A 260 -21.08 6.97 23.18
CA GLU A 260 -22.09 6.13 23.80
C GLU A 260 -22.52 4.93 22.93
N MET A 261 -22.24 4.95 21.62
CA MET A 261 -22.54 3.81 20.75
C MET A 261 -21.60 2.65 21.07
N LYS A 262 -22.19 1.47 21.28
CA LYS A 262 -21.48 0.20 21.50
C LYS A 262 -21.40 -0.68 20.25
N PHE A 263 -21.92 -0.17 19.14
CA PHE A 263 -21.81 -0.75 17.82
C PHE A 263 -20.46 -0.34 17.22
N GLY A 264 -19.59 -1.28 16.89
CA GLY A 264 -18.29 -0.98 16.28
C GLY A 264 -18.45 -0.34 14.90
N ARG A 265 -17.66 0.68 14.56
CA ARG A 265 -17.78 1.38 13.27
C ARG A 265 -16.43 1.61 12.62
N TRP A 266 -16.21 0.95 11.50
CA TRP A 266 -15.03 1.15 10.66
C TRP A 266 -15.41 1.95 9.43
N MET A 267 -14.62 2.97 9.13
CA MET A 267 -14.73 3.81 7.94
C MET A 267 -13.48 3.60 7.10
N MET A 268 -13.64 2.96 5.95
CA MET A 268 -12.53 2.58 5.08
C MET A 268 -12.46 3.55 3.92
N MET A 269 -11.35 4.27 3.80
CA MET A 269 -11.20 5.36 2.83
C MET A 269 -9.87 5.31 2.10
N ARG A 270 -9.85 5.94 0.94
CA ARG A 270 -8.61 6.16 0.21
C ARG A 270 -7.82 7.31 0.82
N LEU A 271 -6.50 7.27 0.65
CA LEU A 271 -5.61 8.33 1.13
C LEU A 271 -5.88 9.68 0.45
N ASP A 272 -6.31 9.70 -0.82
CA ASP A 272 -6.66 10.92 -1.57
C ASP A 272 -7.96 11.60 -1.10
N ALA A 273 -8.74 10.94 -0.23
CA ALA A 273 -9.90 11.54 0.41
C ALA A 273 -9.52 12.55 1.50
N LEU A 274 -8.31 12.46 2.05
CA LEU A 274 -7.86 13.35 3.12
C LEU A 274 -7.39 14.71 2.59
N SER A 275 -7.29 15.71 3.47
CA SER A 275 -6.68 17.00 3.13
C SER A 275 -5.21 16.83 2.70
N PRO A 276 -4.65 17.75 1.87
CA PRO A 276 -3.24 17.69 1.48
C PRO A 276 -2.31 17.57 2.69
N GLY A 277 -2.54 18.33 3.75
CA GLY A 277 -1.73 18.27 4.98
C GLY A 277 -1.80 16.93 5.70
N ALA A 278 -2.98 16.29 5.75
CA ALA A 278 -3.14 14.97 6.34
C ALA A 278 -2.38 13.88 5.56
N VAL A 279 -2.33 13.99 4.23
CA VAL A 279 -1.57 13.10 3.33
C VAL A 279 -0.07 13.34 3.46
N LEU A 280 0.34 14.62 3.50
CA LEU A 280 1.75 15.05 3.63
C LEU A 280 2.32 14.88 5.03
N ARG A 281 1.47 14.53 6.01
CA ARG A 281 1.82 14.40 7.44
C ARG A 281 2.27 15.72 8.07
N SER A 282 1.67 16.82 7.63
CA SER A 282 1.89 18.13 8.23
C SER A 282 1.31 18.16 9.66
N PRO A 283 2.07 18.62 10.67
CA PRO A 283 1.57 18.76 12.03
C PRO A 283 0.28 19.59 12.10
N GLY A 284 -0.70 19.14 12.88
CA GLY A 284 -1.96 19.88 13.09
C GLY A 284 -2.95 19.91 11.92
N ALA A 285 -2.62 19.30 10.77
CA ALA A 285 -3.42 19.42 9.54
C ALA A 285 -4.49 18.33 9.35
N GLN A 286 -4.67 17.41 10.32
CA GLN A 286 -5.85 16.55 10.34
C GLN A 286 -7.00 17.29 11.03
N PRO A 287 -8.14 17.54 10.34
CA PRO A 287 -9.36 17.99 10.99
C PRO A 287 -9.75 16.94 12.02
N SER A 288 -9.62 17.31 13.28
CA SER A 288 -9.99 16.42 14.37
C SER A 288 -11.40 16.71 14.87
N HIS A 289 -12.06 17.77 14.36
CA HIS A 289 -13.37 18.25 14.82
C HIS A 289 -13.47 18.34 16.36
N GLY A 290 -12.40 18.80 17.01
CA GLY A 290 -12.31 18.88 18.47
C GLY A 290 -12.11 17.54 19.19
N ARG A 291 -11.86 16.45 18.47
CA ARG A 291 -11.63 15.10 18.99
C ARG A 291 -10.16 14.75 19.01
N SER A 292 -9.72 13.94 19.95
CA SER A 292 -8.32 13.54 20.09
C SER A 292 -8.11 12.13 19.53
N GLN A 293 -7.23 12.00 18.53
CA GLN A 293 -6.81 10.71 18.00
C GLN A 293 -6.26 9.81 19.13
N GLY A 294 -6.63 8.52 19.14
CA GLY A 294 -6.28 7.55 20.18
C GLY A 294 -7.16 7.63 21.45
N ARG A 295 -7.97 8.69 21.60
CA ARG A 295 -8.97 8.84 22.67
C ARG A 295 -10.40 8.76 22.15
N ASP A 296 -10.66 9.38 21.00
CA ASP A 296 -11.99 9.55 20.41
C ASP A 296 -12.20 8.71 19.14
N PHE A 297 -11.12 8.38 18.42
CA PHE A 297 -11.12 7.51 17.25
C PHE A 297 -9.72 6.92 17.02
N VAL A 298 -9.63 5.85 16.24
CA VAL A 298 -8.38 5.17 15.89
C VAL A 298 -8.13 5.25 14.38
N ASP A 299 -6.93 5.65 13.98
CA ASP A 299 -6.50 5.61 12.57
C ASP A 299 -5.59 4.39 12.33
N ILE A 300 -5.90 3.63 11.29
CA ILE A 300 -5.08 2.53 10.81
C ILE A 300 -4.67 2.86 9.38
N ARG A 301 -3.38 3.13 9.18
CA ARG A 301 -2.81 3.42 7.86
C ARG A 301 -2.17 2.15 7.30
N MET A 302 -2.64 1.67 6.14
CA MET A 302 -2.17 0.40 5.57
C MET A 302 -0.80 0.49 4.87
N GLN A 303 -0.31 1.69 4.56
CA GLN A 303 0.94 1.88 3.78
C GLN A 303 1.86 2.96 4.32
N VAL A 304 1.39 3.80 5.26
CA VAL A 304 2.23 4.83 5.85
C VAL A 304 2.91 4.23 7.06
N VAL A 305 4.21 3.96 6.91
CA VAL A 305 5.05 3.42 7.97
C VAL A 305 5.29 4.52 9.01
N GLU A 306 5.12 4.21 10.31
CA GLU A 306 5.62 5.08 11.39
C GLU A 306 7.11 5.37 11.16
N ASP A 307 7.55 6.60 11.39
CA ASP A 307 8.92 7.02 11.11
C ASP A 307 9.94 6.10 11.82
N GLY A 308 10.97 5.66 11.08
CA GLY A 308 11.98 4.72 11.57
C GLY A 308 11.65 3.22 11.49
N LYS A 309 10.47 2.81 10.99
CA LYS A 309 10.10 1.37 10.84
C LYS A 309 10.04 0.84 9.40
N LYS A 310 10.55 1.60 8.42
CA LYS A 310 10.50 1.28 6.98
C LYS A 310 11.02 -0.12 6.64
N ASP A 311 12.16 -0.54 7.20
CA ASP A 311 12.74 -1.86 6.91
C ASP A 311 11.94 -3.03 7.51
N ALA A 312 11.24 -2.80 8.63
CA ALA A 312 10.36 -3.81 9.20
C ALA A 312 9.11 -3.99 8.31
N ALA A 313 8.52 -2.89 7.84
CA ALA A 313 7.39 -2.91 6.92
C ALA A 313 7.73 -3.59 5.59
N ARG A 314 8.89 -3.26 4.99
CA ARG A 314 9.37 -3.88 3.74
C ARG A 314 9.51 -5.40 3.88
N ARG A 315 10.13 -5.86 4.97
CA ARG A 315 10.28 -7.30 5.25
C ARG A 315 8.94 -7.99 5.47
N GLN A 316 8.03 -7.35 6.20
CA GLN A 316 6.69 -7.88 6.44
C GLN A 316 5.88 -7.99 5.14
N PHE A 317 5.97 -6.98 4.27
CA PHE A 317 5.32 -7.00 2.97
C PHE A 317 5.88 -8.10 2.06
N ARG A 318 7.21 -8.29 2.00
CA ARG A 318 7.82 -9.39 1.23
C ARG A 318 7.26 -10.75 1.65
N THR A 319 7.13 -11.01 2.97
CA THR A 319 6.53 -12.25 3.47
C THR A 319 5.08 -12.40 3.01
N MET A 320 4.27 -11.34 3.12
CA MET A 320 2.88 -11.33 2.67
C MET A 320 2.75 -11.59 1.17
N ALA A 321 3.55 -10.89 0.35
CA ALA A 321 3.54 -11.00 -1.10
C ALA A 321 3.92 -12.41 -1.59
N LYS A 322 4.92 -13.03 -0.94
CA LYS A 322 5.31 -14.43 -1.21
C LYS A 322 4.20 -15.42 -0.84
N ASP A 323 3.51 -15.22 0.28
CA ASP A 323 2.33 -16.04 0.65
C ASP A 323 1.19 -15.88 -0.37
N MET A 324 0.93 -14.67 -0.84
CA MET A 324 -0.04 -14.43 -1.92
C MET A 324 0.35 -15.19 -3.18
N ALA A 325 1.59 -15.06 -3.66
CA ALA A 325 2.05 -15.78 -4.84
C ALA A 325 1.89 -17.31 -4.72
N LYS A 326 2.21 -17.87 -3.54
CA LYS A 326 2.07 -19.30 -3.24
C LYS A 326 0.62 -19.80 -3.35
N ARG A 327 -0.37 -18.95 -3.04
CA ARG A 327 -1.81 -19.27 -3.14
C ARG A 327 -2.34 -19.12 -4.57
N TYR A 328 -1.83 -18.15 -5.32
CA TYR A 328 -2.33 -17.85 -6.67
C TYR A 328 -1.71 -18.76 -7.74
N LEU A 329 -0.44 -19.17 -7.61
CA LEU A 329 0.25 -20.01 -8.60
C LEU A 329 -0.46 -21.33 -8.91
N PRO A 330 -0.94 -22.12 -7.93
CA PRO A 330 -1.63 -23.38 -8.19
C PRO A 330 -2.93 -23.26 -9.01
N LEU A 331 -3.49 -22.04 -9.12
CA LEU A 331 -4.68 -21.78 -9.93
C LEU A 331 -4.36 -21.62 -11.42
N VAL A 332 -3.09 -21.46 -11.79
CA VAL A 332 -2.64 -21.42 -13.18
C VAL A 332 -2.48 -22.86 -13.68
N GLU A 333 -3.47 -23.34 -14.42
CA GLU A 333 -3.54 -24.74 -14.87
C GLU A 333 -2.26 -25.21 -15.60
N ALA A 334 -1.73 -24.41 -16.51
CA ALA A 334 -0.53 -24.75 -17.27
C ALA A 334 0.71 -24.96 -16.37
N LEU A 335 0.81 -24.22 -15.27
CA LEU A 335 1.91 -24.32 -14.30
C LEU A 335 1.67 -25.46 -13.31
N ARG A 336 0.43 -25.60 -12.83
CA ARG A 336 0.01 -26.70 -11.96
C ARG A 336 0.31 -28.06 -12.59
N ASN A 337 -0.01 -28.22 -13.88
CA ASN A 337 0.23 -29.47 -14.62
C ASN A 337 1.72 -29.84 -14.72
N ARG A 338 2.62 -28.86 -14.52
CA ARG A 338 4.07 -29.04 -14.48
C ARG A 338 4.66 -29.07 -13.07
N GLY A 339 3.83 -29.03 -12.03
CA GLY A 339 4.29 -28.94 -10.63
C GLY A 339 5.00 -27.62 -10.30
N ALA A 340 4.79 -26.58 -11.10
CA ALA A 340 5.47 -25.29 -10.96
C ALA A 340 4.73 -24.36 -9.99
N THR A 341 4.85 -24.64 -8.69
CA THR A 341 4.12 -23.94 -7.62
C THR A 341 4.99 -23.00 -6.78
N ASP A 342 6.27 -22.86 -7.11
CA ASP A 342 7.23 -22.04 -6.36
C ASP A 342 7.67 -20.85 -7.21
N ILE A 343 7.25 -19.64 -6.81
CA ILE A 343 7.52 -18.41 -7.55
C ILE A 343 9.02 -18.07 -7.57
N GLU A 344 9.78 -18.43 -6.52
CA GLU A 344 11.20 -18.10 -6.42
C GLU A 344 12.02 -18.91 -7.43
N ARG A 345 11.60 -20.15 -7.71
CA ARG A 345 12.20 -20.99 -8.77
C ARG A 345 11.84 -20.51 -10.17
N LEU A 346 10.65 -19.94 -10.33
CA LEU A 346 10.19 -19.41 -11.62
C LEU A 346 10.82 -18.04 -11.94
N LEU A 347 11.26 -17.32 -10.91
CA LEU A 347 11.89 -16.01 -11.00
C LEU A 347 13.29 -16.08 -10.37
N PRO A 348 14.24 -16.77 -11.03
CA PRO A 348 15.57 -16.96 -10.49
C PRO A 348 16.23 -15.60 -10.21
N SER A 349 16.86 -15.51 -9.05
CA SER A 349 17.67 -14.36 -8.61
C SER A 349 19.16 -14.57 -8.91
N GLU A 350 19.47 -15.43 -9.88
CA GLU A 350 20.84 -15.67 -10.32
C GLU A 350 21.44 -14.40 -10.92
N PRO A 351 22.68 -14.04 -10.54
CA PRO A 351 23.35 -12.85 -11.06
C PRO A 351 23.46 -12.90 -12.59
N PRO A 352 23.00 -11.86 -13.29
CA PRO A 352 23.14 -11.80 -14.74
C PRO A 352 24.61 -11.62 -15.13
N THR A 353 25.05 -12.29 -16.19
CA THR A 353 26.41 -12.12 -16.71
C THR A 353 26.42 -11.20 -17.94
N VAL A 354 27.57 -10.61 -18.22
CA VAL A 354 27.84 -9.88 -19.46
C VAL A 354 28.61 -10.76 -20.43
N THR A 355 28.53 -10.44 -21.72
CA THR A 355 29.30 -11.19 -22.73
C THR A 355 30.82 -10.94 -22.56
N PRO A 356 31.69 -11.88 -22.97
CA PRO A 356 33.14 -11.68 -22.93
C PRO A 356 33.60 -10.44 -23.73
N ALA A 357 32.89 -10.10 -24.80
CA ALA A 357 33.17 -8.89 -25.59
C ALA A 357 32.86 -7.60 -24.81
N GLN A 358 31.72 -7.55 -24.12
CA GLN A 358 31.37 -6.42 -23.24
C GLN A 358 32.37 -6.29 -22.08
N LEU A 359 32.80 -7.41 -21.48
CA LEU A 359 33.80 -7.39 -20.41
C LEU A 359 35.14 -6.81 -20.89
N ARG A 360 35.63 -7.23 -22.06
CA ARG A 360 36.85 -6.66 -22.66
C ARG A 360 36.72 -5.16 -22.92
N SER A 361 35.61 -4.74 -23.51
CA SER A 361 35.33 -3.31 -23.76
C SER A 361 35.30 -2.49 -22.46
N LEU A 362 34.73 -3.02 -21.39
CA LEU A 362 34.69 -2.38 -20.08
C LEU A 362 36.12 -2.24 -19.50
N THR A 363 36.92 -3.31 -19.56
CA THR A 363 38.32 -3.29 -19.11
C THR A 363 39.14 -2.22 -19.85
N GLU A 364 39.06 -2.17 -21.17
CA GLU A 364 39.77 -1.18 -21.98
C GLU A 364 39.32 0.25 -21.65
N LYS A 365 38.02 0.46 -21.43
CA LYS A 365 37.49 1.77 -21.03
C LYS A 365 38.06 2.20 -19.69
N ILE A 366 38.07 1.32 -18.69
CA ILE A 366 38.59 1.62 -17.36
C ILE A 366 40.09 1.92 -17.42
N ALA A 367 40.86 1.17 -18.22
CA ALA A 367 42.28 1.46 -18.44
C ALA A 367 42.51 2.86 -19.04
N ARG A 368 41.70 3.26 -20.04
CA ARG A 368 41.74 4.62 -20.60
C ARG A 368 41.38 5.69 -19.57
N GLU A 369 40.35 5.45 -18.75
CA GLU A 369 39.95 6.38 -17.68
C GLU A 369 41.01 6.51 -16.58
N GLN A 370 41.67 5.41 -16.20
CA GLN A 370 42.80 5.40 -15.27
C GLN A 370 43.94 6.27 -15.78
N ALA A 371 44.37 6.04 -17.03
CA ALA A 371 45.45 6.81 -17.66
C ALA A 371 45.09 8.30 -17.77
N LYS A 372 43.87 8.63 -18.20
CA LYS A 372 43.39 10.02 -18.31
C LYS A 372 43.42 10.76 -16.98
N ARG A 373 43.25 10.06 -15.86
CA ARG A 373 43.26 10.65 -14.52
C ARG A 373 44.63 10.60 -13.82
N GLY A 374 45.66 10.07 -14.49
CA GLY A 374 47.01 10.00 -13.92
C GLY A 374 47.12 9.08 -12.70
N VAL A 375 46.26 8.06 -12.59
CA VAL A 375 46.31 7.12 -11.46
C VAL A 375 47.40 6.07 -11.71
N ALA A 376 48.40 6.03 -10.83
CA ALA A 376 49.54 5.12 -10.90
C ALA A 376 49.12 3.64 -10.83
N ALA A 377 49.96 2.76 -11.37
CA ALA A 377 49.72 1.31 -11.37
C ALA A 377 49.67 0.73 -9.95
N SER A 378 50.55 1.18 -9.05
CA SER A 378 50.55 0.82 -7.62
C SER A 378 49.21 1.15 -6.96
N ARG A 379 48.70 2.37 -7.15
CA ARG A 379 47.39 2.77 -6.61
C ARG A 379 46.25 1.93 -7.16
N ARG A 380 46.33 1.55 -8.43
CA ARG A 380 45.34 0.66 -9.05
C ARG A 380 45.33 -0.71 -8.37
N GLU A 381 46.50 -1.30 -8.11
CA GLU A 381 46.62 -2.58 -7.39
C GLU A 381 46.00 -2.51 -5.98
N GLU A 382 46.20 -1.40 -5.26
CA GLU A 382 45.57 -1.19 -3.96
C GLU A 382 44.04 -1.11 -4.04
N ILE A 383 43.51 -0.38 -5.03
CA ILE A 383 42.06 -0.30 -5.27
C ILE A 383 41.49 -1.69 -5.60
N ASP A 384 42.17 -2.45 -6.47
CA ASP A 384 41.79 -3.81 -6.83
C ASP A 384 41.79 -4.71 -5.57
N ALA A 385 42.78 -4.57 -4.69
CA ALA A 385 42.84 -5.31 -3.43
C ALA A 385 41.69 -4.95 -2.47
N ILE A 386 41.32 -3.67 -2.36
CA ILE A 386 40.17 -3.21 -1.56
C ILE A 386 38.87 -3.85 -2.06
N VAL A 387 38.65 -3.86 -3.38
CA VAL A 387 37.46 -4.49 -3.98
C VAL A 387 37.49 -6.00 -3.77
N ALA A 388 38.62 -6.66 -4.01
CA ALA A 388 38.76 -8.10 -3.84
C ALA A 388 38.51 -8.55 -2.39
N ASP A 389 38.99 -7.81 -1.39
CA ASP A 389 38.72 -8.08 0.02
C ASP A 389 37.24 -7.93 0.36
N TYR A 390 36.58 -6.87 -0.14
CA TYR A 390 35.14 -6.72 0.02
C TYR A 390 34.36 -7.89 -0.60
N LEU A 391 34.68 -8.29 -1.84
CA LEU A 391 33.97 -9.37 -2.53
C LEU A 391 34.17 -10.73 -1.82
N LYS A 392 35.35 -10.99 -1.26
CA LYS A 392 35.61 -12.20 -0.45
C LYS A 392 34.77 -12.27 0.83
N ARG A 393 34.53 -11.12 1.47
CA ARG A 393 33.78 -11.02 2.74
C ARG A 393 32.27 -10.88 2.52
N SER A 394 31.87 -10.38 1.36
CA SER A 394 30.47 -10.03 1.09
C SER A 394 29.63 -11.27 0.85
N ARG A 395 28.48 -11.34 1.53
CA ARG A 395 27.49 -12.41 1.40
C ARG A 395 26.57 -12.27 0.19
N SER A 396 26.72 -11.20 -0.60
CA SER A 396 25.95 -11.05 -1.84
C SER A 396 26.36 -12.13 -2.84
N TYR A 397 25.44 -12.60 -3.67
CA TYR A 397 25.76 -13.58 -4.72
C TYR A 397 26.16 -12.90 -6.03
N ASP A 398 25.88 -11.60 -6.19
CA ASP A 398 26.14 -10.84 -7.41
C ASP A 398 27.52 -10.14 -7.38
N HIS A 399 28.56 -10.96 -7.52
CA HIS A 399 29.99 -10.57 -7.47
C HIS A 399 30.73 -10.87 -8.77
N GLY A 400 30.05 -10.79 -9.92
CA GLY A 400 30.65 -11.06 -11.22
C GLY A 400 31.89 -10.18 -11.51
N PRO A 401 32.80 -10.63 -12.40
CA PRO A 401 33.99 -9.85 -12.76
C PRO A 401 33.67 -8.46 -13.30
N GLU A 402 32.53 -8.30 -13.98
CA GLU A 402 32.03 -7.01 -14.44
C GLU A 402 31.67 -6.06 -13.29
N VAL A 403 31.11 -6.59 -12.19
CA VAL A 403 30.75 -5.80 -11.00
C VAL A 403 32.03 -5.34 -10.32
N ALA A 404 33.00 -6.23 -10.14
CA ALA A 404 34.31 -5.90 -9.59
C ALA A 404 34.98 -4.76 -10.38
N LEU A 405 35.02 -4.86 -11.72
CA LEU A 405 35.58 -3.82 -12.58
C LEU A 405 34.83 -2.48 -12.46
N ALA A 406 33.50 -2.50 -12.41
CA ALA A 406 32.72 -1.29 -12.23
C ALA A 406 32.91 -0.66 -10.83
N MET A 407 33.09 -1.45 -9.77
CA MET A 407 33.45 -0.95 -8.44
C MET A 407 34.83 -0.28 -8.45
N VAL A 408 35.82 -0.91 -9.09
CA VAL A 408 37.16 -0.36 -9.26
C VAL A 408 37.10 0.98 -9.97
N ARG A 409 36.32 1.06 -11.06
CA ARG A 409 36.09 2.32 -11.78
C ARG A 409 35.57 3.40 -10.84
N ILE A 410 34.53 3.12 -10.04
CA ILE A 410 33.99 4.08 -9.06
C ILE A 410 35.08 4.56 -8.10
N LEU A 411 35.90 3.66 -7.56
CA LEU A 411 36.96 4.00 -6.61
C LEU A 411 38.09 4.82 -7.25
N ILE A 412 38.45 4.57 -8.52
CA ILE A 412 39.40 5.39 -9.29
C ILE A 412 38.89 6.84 -9.38
N HIS A 413 37.61 7.03 -9.72
CA HIS A 413 37.03 8.37 -9.81
C HIS A 413 36.89 9.04 -8.43
N ARG A 414 36.54 8.30 -7.38
CA ARG A 414 36.51 8.82 -6.00
C ARG A 414 37.90 9.26 -5.51
N TYR A 415 38.94 8.48 -5.81
CA TYR A 415 40.32 8.82 -5.52
C TYR A 415 40.70 10.14 -6.20
N ALA A 416 40.49 10.24 -7.52
CA ALA A 416 40.80 11.44 -8.29
C ALA A 416 40.10 12.71 -7.75
N VAL A 417 38.83 12.60 -7.34
CA VAL A 417 38.08 13.72 -6.74
C VAL A 417 38.68 14.14 -5.39
N ARG A 418 39.16 13.19 -4.58
CA ARG A 418 39.75 13.47 -3.26
C ARG A 418 41.10 14.16 -3.37
N ILE A 419 41.94 13.75 -4.33
CA ILE A 419 43.27 14.34 -4.53
C ILE A 419 43.23 15.66 -5.28
N ALA A 420 42.21 15.91 -6.12
CA ALA A 420 42.02 17.21 -6.77
C ALA A 420 41.76 18.36 -5.78
N ARG A 421 41.33 18.03 -4.55
CA ARG A 421 41.16 18.99 -3.44
C ARG A 421 42.44 19.18 -2.60
N SER A 422 43.50 18.42 -2.89
CA SER A 422 44.82 18.57 -2.28
C SER A 422 45.67 19.47 -3.17
N ALA A 423 46.49 20.35 -2.57
CA ALA A 423 47.35 21.26 -3.32
C ALA A 423 48.29 20.45 -4.26
N PRO A 424 48.43 20.83 -5.55
CA PRO A 424 49.30 20.11 -6.46
C PRO A 424 50.76 20.22 -6.02
N SER A 425 51.46 19.08 -5.99
CA SER A 425 52.92 19.04 -5.81
C SER A 425 53.63 19.46 -7.09
N LEU A 426 54.80 20.09 -6.96
CA LEU A 426 55.69 20.49 -8.05
C LEU A 426 56.58 19.34 -8.59
N PHE A 427 56.38 18.10 -8.13
CA PHE A 427 57.17 16.93 -8.52
C PHE A 427 56.37 15.95 -9.39
N GLU A 428 57.06 15.25 -10.29
CA GLU A 428 56.49 14.43 -11.38
C GLU A 428 55.74 13.16 -10.90
N ASP A 429 55.97 12.69 -9.66
CA ASP A 429 55.30 11.52 -9.06
C ASP A 429 54.31 11.93 -7.94
N PHE A 430 53.23 12.62 -8.31
CA PHE A 430 52.21 13.04 -7.35
C PHE A 430 51.09 11.99 -7.18
N ASP A 431 51.29 11.03 -6.28
CA ASP A 431 50.28 10.06 -5.81
C ASP A 431 50.02 10.24 -4.30
N PRO A 432 49.29 11.29 -3.89
CA PRO A 432 49.05 11.57 -2.48
C PRO A 432 48.02 10.60 -1.88
N GLU A 433 48.26 10.20 -0.63
CA GLU A 433 47.24 9.49 0.16
C GLU A 433 46.00 10.37 0.37
N PRO A 434 44.78 9.87 0.09
CA PRO A 434 43.57 10.64 0.29
C PRO A 434 43.31 10.81 1.79
N LYS A 435 42.98 12.05 2.22
CA LYS A 435 42.64 12.35 3.63
C LYS A 435 41.54 11.44 4.21
N THR A 436 40.63 10.99 3.36
CA THR A 436 39.65 9.96 3.70
C THR A 436 39.98 8.70 2.90
N PRO A 437 40.19 7.55 3.57
CA PRO A 437 40.51 6.29 2.89
C PRO A 437 39.44 5.85 1.90
N LEU A 438 39.84 5.20 0.81
CA LEU A 438 38.90 4.54 -0.10
C LEU A 438 38.29 3.33 0.60
N LYS A 439 37.02 3.06 0.31
CA LYS A 439 36.28 1.95 0.89
C LYS A 439 35.37 1.35 -0.17
N ALA A 440 35.42 0.03 -0.30
CA ALA A 440 34.41 -0.75 -1.01
C ALA A 440 33.38 -1.26 0.01
N ASP A 441 32.10 -1.04 -0.29
CA ASP A 441 30.97 -1.53 0.49
C ASP A 441 29.77 -1.86 -0.39
N ALA A 442 28.66 -2.25 0.24
CA ALA A 442 27.44 -2.67 -0.44
C ALA A 442 26.85 -1.56 -1.33
N ASP A 443 27.00 -0.30 -0.95
CA ASP A 443 26.50 0.82 -1.74
C ASP A 443 27.33 1.01 -3.02
N VAL A 444 28.66 0.90 -2.92
CA VAL A 444 29.54 0.92 -4.11
C VAL A 444 29.23 -0.25 -5.04
N ALA A 445 29.02 -1.46 -4.51
CA ALA A 445 28.65 -2.62 -5.30
C ALA A 445 27.28 -2.45 -5.99
N HIS A 446 26.30 -1.88 -5.29
CA HIS A 446 24.99 -1.61 -5.86
C HIS A 446 25.05 -0.52 -6.94
N GLY A 447 25.77 0.58 -6.69
CA GLY A 447 26.03 1.63 -7.68
C GLY A 447 26.73 1.08 -8.93
N ALA A 448 27.72 0.19 -8.75
CA ALA A 448 28.37 -0.49 -9.87
C ALA A 448 27.38 -1.27 -10.75
N ARG A 449 26.42 -1.98 -10.15
CA ARG A 449 25.35 -2.68 -10.90
C ARG A 449 24.43 -1.72 -11.64
N LEU A 450 24.09 -0.59 -11.03
CA LEU A 450 23.31 0.48 -11.67
C LEU A 450 24.05 1.03 -12.91
N HIS A 451 25.35 1.32 -12.80
CA HIS A 451 26.16 1.74 -13.93
C HIS A 451 26.18 0.67 -15.04
N LEU A 452 26.36 -0.61 -14.71
CA LEU A 452 26.36 -1.70 -15.67
C LEU A 452 25.02 -1.87 -16.39
N TYR A 453 23.91 -1.59 -15.72
CA TYR A 453 22.58 -1.61 -16.32
C TYR A 453 22.45 -0.54 -17.41
N HIS A 454 22.78 0.72 -17.09
CA HIS A 454 22.66 1.82 -18.06
C HIS A 454 23.73 1.79 -19.14
N GLU A 455 24.93 1.25 -18.86
CA GLU A 455 26.03 1.19 -19.82
C GLU A 455 25.96 -0.04 -20.74
N LEU A 456 25.62 -1.21 -20.20
CA LEU A 456 25.72 -2.50 -20.91
C LEU A 456 24.37 -3.22 -21.06
N GLY A 457 23.29 -2.68 -20.51
CA GLY A 457 21.98 -3.36 -20.48
C GLY A 457 21.96 -4.60 -19.58
N ARG A 458 22.88 -4.69 -18.60
CA ARG A 458 22.93 -5.80 -17.64
C ARG A 458 21.72 -5.70 -16.71
N PRO A 459 20.80 -6.69 -16.65
CA PRO A 459 19.59 -6.62 -15.82
C PRO A 459 19.87 -6.18 -14.38
N PHE A 460 19.03 -5.29 -13.88
CA PHE A 460 19.20 -4.67 -12.56
C PHE A 460 18.09 -5.03 -11.58
N HIS A 461 16.88 -5.17 -12.09
CA HIS A 461 15.68 -5.53 -11.36
C HIS A 461 15.21 -6.92 -11.79
N PHE A 462 15.31 -7.90 -10.89
CA PHE A 462 14.90 -9.28 -11.13
C PHE A 462 14.75 -10.05 -9.82
N GLY A 463 14.01 -11.16 -9.88
CA GLY A 463 13.68 -11.96 -8.71
C GLY A 463 12.52 -11.41 -7.89
N ILE A 464 12.04 -12.22 -6.95
CA ILE A 464 10.81 -11.91 -6.21
C ILE A 464 10.95 -10.70 -5.28
N ASP A 465 12.13 -10.50 -4.70
CA ASP A 465 12.37 -9.42 -3.74
C ASP A 465 12.29 -8.05 -4.42
N ASP A 466 12.84 -7.91 -5.63
CA ASP A 466 12.74 -6.69 -6.43
C ASP A 466 11.31 -6.38 -6.88
N ILE A 467 10.48 -7.41 -7.10
CA ILE A 467 9.06 -7.24 -7.42
C ILE A 467 8.30 -6.74 -6.20
N CYS A 468 8.62 -7.25 -5.01
CA CYS A 468 8.04 -6.77 -3.76
C CYS A 468 8.41 -5.30 -3.53
N ASP A 469 9.68 -4.95 -3.75
CA ASP A 469 10.16 -3.57 -3.58
C ASP A 469 9.58 -2.60 -4.61
N ALA A 470 9.44 -3.04 -5.87
CA ALA A 470 8.75 -2.30 -6.93
C ALA A 470 7.32 -1.89 -6.58
N SER A 471 6.71 -2.65 -5.67
CA SER A 471 5.30 -2.53 -5.32
C SER A 471 5.02 -1.58 -4.16
N ASN A 472 6.06 -1.05 -3.48
CA ASN A 472 5.93 -0.13 -2.33
C ASN A 472 4.82 -0.52 -1.36
N GLU A 473 4.88 -1.76 -0.90
CA GLU A 473 3.93 -2.30 0.08
C GLU A 473 2.45 -2.29 -0.40
N ASN A 474 2.21 -2.22 -1.72
CA ASN A 474 0.90 -2.29 -2.34
C ASN A 474 0.64 -3.68 -2.96
N ALA A 475 -0.36 -4.39 -2.41
CA ALA A 475 -0.69 -5.75 -2.82
C ALA A 475 -1.22 -5.84 -4.27
N GLU A 476 -1.99 -4.86 -4.74
CA GLU A 476 -2.50 -4.84 -6.12
C GLU A 476 -1.36 -4.60 -7.12
N ILE A 477 -0.43 -3.68 -6.82
CA ILE A 477 0.74 -3.45 -7.69
C ILE A 477 1.64 -4.69 -7.75
N PHE A 478 1.83 -5.38 -6.63
CA PHE A 478 2.53 -6.66 -6.60
C PHE A 478 1.86 -7.70 -7.50
N LEU A 479 0.54 -7.89 -7.36
CA LEU A 479 -0.22 -8.81 -8.19
C LEU A 479 -0.15 -8.44 -9.69
N GLN A 480 -0.13 -7.15 -10.02
CA GLN A 480 0.03 -6.69 -11.40
C GLN A 480 1.40 -7.04 -12.00
N PHE A 481 2.50 -6.86 -11.26
CA PHE A 481 3.84 -7.26 -11.71
C PHE A 481 3.99 -8.78 -11.77
N ALA A 482 3.58 -9.49 -10.70
CA ALA A 482 3.62 -10.94 -10.65
C ALA A 482 2.76 -11.56 -11.76
N GLY A 483 1.57 -11.00 -12.04
CA GLY A 483 0.70 -11.45 -13.11
C GLY A 483 1.32 -11.29 -14.50
N ALA A 484 2.00 -10.17 -14.77
CA ALA A 484 2.70 -9.98 -16.04
C ALA A 484 3.83 -11.01 -16.24
N LEU A 485 4.59 -11.32 -15.18
CA LEU A 485 5.64 -12.34 -15.22
C LEU A 485 5.07 -13.76 -15.36
N VAL A 486 4.03 -14.09 -14.58
CA VAL A 486 3.35 -15.39 -14.63
C VAL A 486 2.73 -15.64 -16.01
N ALA A 487 2.17 -14.62 -16.67
CA ALA A 487 1.67 -14.76 -18.05
C ALA A 487 2.78 -15.13 -19.04
N ASN A 488 4.00 -14.59 -18.86
CA ASN A 488 5.16 -14.97 -19.66
C ASN A 488 5.61 -16.41 -19.36
N ILE A 489 5.63 -16.82 -18.08
CA ILE A 489 5.96 -18.20 -17.69
C ILE A 489 4.92 -19.18 -18.25
N GLU A 490 3.64 -18.85 -18.16
CA GLU A 490 2.54 -19.66 -18.71
C GLU A 490 2.68 -19.83 -20.23
N THR A 491 3.05 -18.76 -20.95
CA THR A 491 3.34 -18.84 -22.39
C THR A 491 4.47 -19.82 -22.69
N ARG A 492 5.54 -19.82 -21.88
CA ARG A 492 6.66 -20.76 -22.01
C ARG A 492 6.26 -22.20 -21.67
N ALA A 493 5.42 -22.37 -20.65
CA ALA A 493 4.85 -23.67 -20.28
C ALA A 493 4.04 -24.28 -21.44
N ILE A 494 3.19 -23.47 -22.09
CA ILE A 494 2.39 -23.88 -23.25
C ILE A 494 3.30 -24.25 -24.44
N ARG A 495 4.40 -23.52 -24.63
CA ARG A 495 5.39 -23.78 -25.68
C ARG A 495 6.36 -24.92 -25.37
N ASN A 496 6.20 -25.59 -24.23
CA ASN A 496 7.10 -26.64 -23.76
C ASN A 496 8.57 -26.16 -23.60
N GLU A 497 8.76 -24.89 -23.27
CA GLU A 497 10.07 -24.31 -22.95
C GLU A 497 10.40 -24.45 -21.45
N ASP A 498 11.64 -24.14 -21.08
CA ASP A 498 12.04 -23.99 -19.68
C ASP A 498 11.18 -22.94 -18.97
N LEU A 499 10.72 -23.25 -17.76
CA LEU A 499 9.82 -22.36 -17.03
C LEU A 499 10.52 -21.13 -16.41
N PRO A 500 11.68 -21.25 -15.76
CA PRO A 500 12.32 -20.12 -15.09
C PRO A 500 12.61 -18.96 -16.04
N LEU A 501 12.11 -17.76 -15.74
CA LEU A 501 12.32 -16.59 -16.58
C LEU A 501 13.74 -16.03 -16.40
N PRO A 502 14.53 -15.89 -17.47
CA PRO A 502 15.85 -15.25 -17.37
C PRO A 502 15.74 -13.79 -16.90
N ALA A 503 16.72 -13.31 -16.14
CA ALA A 503 16.74 -11.95 -15.57
C ALA A 503 16.51 -10.85 -16.62
N LYS A 504 17.03 -11.01 -17.83
CA LYS A 504 16.81 -10.07 -18.95
C LYS A 504 15.35 -9.97 -19.37
N THR A 505 14.64 -11.09 -19.39
CA THR A 505 13.20 -11.12 -19.68
C THR A 505 12.41 -10.56 -18.51
N GLN A 506 12.78 -10.90 -17.26
CA GLN A 506 12.15 -10.32 -16.07
C GLN A 506 12.24 -8.80 -16.06
N GLN A 507 13.44 -8.23 -16.23
CA GLN A 507 13.67 -6.78 -16.31
C GLN A 507 12.78 -6.13 -17.39
N LYS A 508 12.73 -6.72 -18.59
CA LYS A 508 11.91 -6.19 -19.68
C LYS A 508 10.43 -6.17 -19.33
N VAL A 509 9.89 -7.31 -18.87
CA VAL A 509 8.47 -7.42 -18.48
C VAL A 509 8.12 -6.45 -17.36
N LEU A 510 8.98 -6.31 -16.35
CA LEU A 510 8.79 -5.37 -15.25
C LEU A 510 8.81 -3.92 -15.73
N SER A 511 9.76 -3.54 -16.58
CA SER A 511 9.87 -2.17 -17.10
C SER A 511 8.67 -1.82 -17.98
N ASP A 512 8.25 -2.74 -18.86
CA ASP A 512 7.09 -2.56 -19.73
C ASP A 512 5.79 -2.46 -18.91
N LYS A 513 5.64 -3.31 -17.88
CA LYS A 513 4.47 -3.26 -16.99
C LYS A 513 4.45 -1.99 -16.14
N ALA A 514 5.59 -1.55 -15.61
CA ALA A 514 5.69 -0.31 -14.85
C ALA A 514 5.30 0.91 -15.71
N ARG A 515 5.77 0.95 -16.97
CA ARG A 515 5.39 1.98 -17.93
C ARG A 515 3.89 1.95 -18.21
N ALA A 516 3.31 0.76 -18.44
CA ALA A 516 1.88 0.61 -18.63
C ALA A 516 1.04 1.05 -17.42
N ILE A 517 1.53 0.82 -16.19
CA ILE A 517 0.88 1.31 -14.96
C ILE A 517 0.89 2.84 -14.94
N MET A 518 2.04 3.46 -15.17
CA MET A 518 2.15 4.92 -15.23
C MET A 518 1.24 5.48 -16.33
N ASP A 519 1.24 4.89 -17.53
CA ASP A 519 0.45 5.31 -18.70
C ASP A 519 -1.06 5.19 -18.46
N GLY A 520 -1.47 4.27 -17.57
CA GLY A 520 -2.83 4.14 -17.10
C GLY A 520 -3.23 5.08 -15.95
N TRP A 521 -2.37 5.98 -15.48
CA TRP A 521 -2.72 6.91 -14.40
C TRP A 521 -3.87 7.84 -14.81
N ALA A 522 -5.01 7.64 -14.15
CA ALA A 522 -6.23 8.41 -14.35
C ALA A 522 -6.75 8.94 -13.00
N PHE A 523 -6.12 10.01 -12.52
CA PHE A 523 -6.51 10.71 -11.29
C PHE A 523 -6.23 12.21 -11.43
N PRO A 524 -6.78 13.08 -10.55
CA PRO A 524 -6.57 14.52 -10.64
C PRO A 524 -5.08 14.90 -10.65
N HIS A 525 -4.70 15.83 -11.52
CA HIS A 525 -3.32 16.27 -11.75
C HIS A 525 -2.33 15.18 -12.21
N ALA A 526 -2.79 14.02 -12.70
CA ALA A 526 -1.90 12.92 -13.13
C ALA A 526 -0.81 13.34 -14.13
N SER A 527 -1.10 14.24 -15.07
CA SER A 527 -0.11 14.76 -16.03
C SER A 527 1.02 15.55 -15.35
N ARG A 528 0.69 16.37 -14.34
CA ARG A 528 1.65 17.15 -13.56
C ARG A 528 2.45 16.27 -12.61
N VAL A 529 1.78 15.30 -11.97
CA VAL A 529 2.45 14.27 -11.16
C VAL A 529 3.48 13.52 -12.00
N ARG A 530 3.11 13.09 -13.22
CA ARG A 530 4.04 12.48 -14.16
C ARG A 530 5.22 13.37 -14.49
N ALA A 531 4.97 14.62 -14.89
CA ALA A 531 6.04 15.57 -15.22
C ALA A 531 7.03 15.74 -14.05
N MET A 532 6.49 15.89 -12.83
CA MET A 532 7.27 16.02 -11.62
C MET A 532 8.14 14.79 -11.35
N VAL A 533 7.57 13.58 -11.36
CA VAL A 533 8.34 12.36 -11.08
C VAL A 533 9.35 12.04 -12.18
N ASP A 534 9.03 12.33 -13.45
CA ASP A 534 9.96 12.16 -14.57
C ASP A 534 11.15 13.11 -14.46
N HIS A 535 10.93 14.35 -14.01
CA HIS A 535 12.01 15.32 -13.79
C HIS A 535 12.90 14.90 -12.62
N ILE A 536 12.30 14.53 -11.48
CA ILE A 536 13.04 14.02 -10.32
C ILE A 536 13.85 12.78 -10.69
N ALA A 537 13.26 11.86 -11.45
CA ALA A 537 13.92 10.62 -11.84
C ALA A 537 15.13 10.87 -12.76
N LYS A 538 15.03 11.81 -13.71
CA LYS A 538 16.14 12.20 -14.59
C LYS A 538 17.31 12.78 -13.79
N ASP A 539 17.04 13.68 -12.85
CA ASP A 539 18.07 14.26 -11.99
C ASP A 539 18.73 13.21 -11.11
N CYS A 540 17.91 12.36 -10.46
CA CYS A 540 18.39 11.24 -9.65
C CYS A 540 19.30 10.31 -10.47
N LEU A 541 18.90 9.98 -11.70
CA LEU A 541 19.67 9.12 -12.58
C LEU A 541 20.99 9.78 -12.99
N ALA A 542 20.95 11.05 -13.40
CA ALA A 542 22.13 11.80 -13.81
C ALA A 542 23.20 11.85 -12.72
N GLU A 543 22.79 12.16 -11.48
CA GLU A 543 23.69 12.22 -10.33
C GLU A 543 24.21 10.83 -9.94
N SER A 544 23.35 9.80 -10.00
CA SER A 544 23.73 8.42 -9.70
C SER A 544 24.73 7.84 -10.68
N LEU A 545 24.67 8.26 -11.95
CA LEU A 545 25.57 7.80 -13.02
C LEU A 545 26.86 8.62 -13.12
N LEU A 546 27.09 9.58 -12.22
CA LEU A 546 28.39 10.24 -12.14
C LEU A 546 29.47 9.18 -11.84
N PRO A 547 30.65 9.25 -12.49
CA PRO A 547 31.62 8.15 -12.43
C PRO A 547 32.16 7.82 -11.03
N ASN A 548 32.07 8.75 -10.08
CA ASN A 548 32.46 8.56 -8.68
C ASN A 548 31.32 8.02 -7.80
N ALA A 549 30.11 7.82 -8.35
CA ALA A 549 28.89 7.41 -7.66
C ALA A 549 28.74 8.14 -6.30
N PRO A 550 28.52 9.47 -6.29
CA PRO A 550 28.58 10.27 -5.06
C PRO A 550 27.54 9.84 -4.03
N LEU A 551 26.40 9.31 -4.50
CA LEU A 551 25.30 8.80 -3.68
C LEU A 551 25.35 7.27 -3.48
N GLY A 552 26.52 6.65 -3.68
CA GLY A 552 26.74 5.23 -3.41
C GLY A 552 25.87 4.31 -4.26
N ALA A 553 24.80 3.77 -3.67
CA ALA A 553 23.82 2.92 -4.34
C ALA A 553 23.00 3.66 -5.41
N GLY A 554 23.06 4.99 -5.43
CA GLY A 554 22.26 5.85 -6.31
C GLY A 554 21.14 6.53 -5.54
N ALA A 555 20.40 7.38 -6.25
CA ALA A 555 19.32 8.19 -5.72
C ALA A 555 17.98 7.79 -6.34
N ASN A 556 16.94 7.90 -5.53
CA ASN A 556 15.55 7.83 -5.96
C ASN A 556 14.70 8.89 -5.25
N ALA A 557 15.33 9.88 -4.62
CA ALA A 557 14.66 10.85 -3.78
C ALA A 557 15.26 12.25 -3.90
N ILE A 558 14.48 13.25 -3.49
CA ILE A 558 14.97 14.59 -3.20
C ILE A 558 14.73 14.90 -1.72
N GLY A 559 15.59 15.74 -1.14
CA GLY A 559 15.43 16.28 0.20
C GLY A 559 15.18 17.78 0.15
N ILE A 560 14.10 18.22 0.80
CA ILE A 560 13.77 19.63 1.02
C ILE A 560 13.87 19.89 2.52
N LEU A 561 14.36 21.07 2.94
CA LEU A 561 14.45 21.39 4.36
C LEU A 561 13.06 21.32 5.01
N GLU A 562 13.00 20.71 6.20
CA GLU A 562 11.74 20.51 6.91
C GLU A 562 11.01 21.84 7.16
N ASP A 563 11.72 22.88 7.60
CA ASP A 563 11.16 24.22 7.80
C ASP A 563 10.56 24.83 6.52
N GLU A 564 11.23 24.62 5.38
CA GLU A 564 10.76 25.11 4.08
C GLU A 564 9.49 24.37 3.65
N MET A 565 9.42 23.06 3.91
CA MET A 565 8.26 22.25 3.59
C MET A 565 7.08 22.51 4.54
N GLN A 566 7.32 22.89 5.79
CA GLN A 566 6.27 23.33 6.72
C GLN A 566 5.66 24.68 6.30
N ALA A 567 6.45 25.55 5.67
CA ALA A 567 5.98 26.83 5.15
C ALA A 567 5.19 26.74 3.83
N LEU A 568 5.09 25.55 3.22
CA LEU A 568 4.34 25.34 1.99
C LEU A 568 2.84 25.57 2.22
N SER A 569 2.24 26.46 1.43
CA SER A 569 0.78 26.58 1.37
C SER A 569 0.17 25.32 0.78
N LEU A 570 -0.65 24.63 1.58
CA LEU A 570 -1.28 23.37 1.21
C LEU A 570 -2.54 23.54 0.37
N ASP A 571 -3.09 24.75 0.34
CA ASP A 571 -4.28 25.12 -0.45
C ASP A 571 -3.92 25.47 -1.90
N ASP A 572 -2.62 25.57 -2.20
CA ASP A 572 -2.11 25.80 -3.54
C ASP A 572 -2.08 24.50 -4.38
N GLU A 573 -2.04 24.65 -5.70
CA GLU A 573 -2.06 23.57 -6.67
C GLU A 573 -0.89 22.58 -6.47
N LEU A 574 0.28 23.04 -6.02
CA LEU A 574 1.39 22.13 -5.66
C LEU A 574 1.00 21.19 -4.50
N GLY A 575 0.25 21.68 -3.50
CA GLY A 575 -0.27 20.87 -2.41
C GLY A 575 -1.20 19.76 -2.92
N ALA A 576 -2.07 20.08 -3.88
CA ALA A 576 -2.93 19.10 -4.55
C ALA A 576 -2.14 18.08 -5.39
N VAL A 577 -1.14 18.53 -6.16
CA VAL A 577 -0.25 17.65 -6.94
C VAL A 577 0.46 16.64 -6.03
N LEU A 578 1.07 17.12 -4.93
CA LEU A 578 1.78 16.26 -3.98
C LEU A 578 0.83 15.29 -3.27
N LYS A 579 -0.36 15.76 -2.86
CA LYS A 579 -1.42 14.91 -2.30
C LYS A 579 -1.74 13.74 -3.24
N HIS A 580 -2.03 14.03 -4.50
CA HIS A 580 -2.41 12.99 -5.46
C HIS A 580 -1.23 12.09 -5.83
N ALA A 581 0.01 12.62 -5.87
CA ALA A 581 1.21 11.83 -6.08
C ALA A 581 1.43 10.79 -4.96
N ILE A 582 1.27 11.18 -3.70
CA ILE A 582 1.40 10.25 -2.56
C ILE A 582 0.24 9.26 -2.54
N ALA A 583 -1.00 9.75 -2.65
CA ALA A 583 -2.19 8.93 -2.50
C ALA A 583 -2.35 7.86 -3.60
N ASN A 584 -1.80 8.10 -4.79
CA ASN A 584 -1.82 7.16 -5.91
C ASN A 584 -0.49 6.42 -6.10
N GLY A 585 0.44 6.54 -5.15
CA GLY A 585 1.67 5.73 -5.13
C GLY A 585 2.71 6.11 -6.19
N ALA A 586 2.76 7.38 -6.60
CA ALA A 586 3.85 7.91 -7.44
C ALA A 586 5.09 8.27 -6.61
N ILE A 587 4.87 8.76 -5.37
CA ILE A 587 5.93 9.09 -4.41
C ILE A 587 5.57 8.62 -2.99
N THR A 588 6.57 8.52 -2.13
CA THR A 588 6.43 8.45 -0.66
C THR A 588 7.11 9.64 -0.01
N ILE A 589 6.60 10.09 1.13
CA ILE A 589 7.17 11.20 1.89
C ILE A 589 7.74 10.70 3.21
N GLU A 590 8.92 11.14 3.62
CA GLU A 590 9.50 10.97 4.97
C GLU A 590 9.74 12.34 5.58
N ARG A 591 9.21 12.59 6.78
CA ARG A 591 9.36 13.86 7.50
C ARG A 591 10.47 13.75 8.52
N ASP A 592 11.01 14.90 8.93
CA ASP A 592 11.99 14.99 10.02
C ASP A 592 13.21 14.07 9.86
N TYR A 593 13.62 13.82 8.61
CA TYR A 593 14.77 12.96 8.32
C TYR A 593 16.08 13.68 8.68
N GLY A 594 16.78 13.20 9.69
CA GLY A 594 18.01 13.80 10.20
C GLY A 594 19.25 13.42 9.39
N GLN A 595 19.85 14.39 8.70
CA GLN A 595 21.15 14.20 8.04
C GLN A 595 21.97 15.50 8.00
N GLY A 596 23.26 15.41 8.33
CA GLY A 596 24.18 16.54 8.25
C GLY A 596 23.85 17.69 9.21
N GLY A 597 23.23 17.39 10.35
CA GLY A 597 22.79 18.40 11.32
C GLY A 597 21.55 19.18 10.90
N LYS A 598 20.86 18.75 9.83
CA LYS A 598 19.62 19.34 9.32
C LYS A 598 18.50 18.30 9.34
N LEU A 599 17.26 18.79 9.39
CA LEU A 599 16.05 17.99 9.19
C LEU A 599 15.53 18.20 7.77
N TRP A 600 15.23 17.10 7.11
CA TRP A 600 14.77 17.06 5.73
C TRP A 600 13.40 16.39 5.64
N THR A 601 12.54 16.93 4.79
CA THR A 601 11.46 16.15 4.17
C THR A 601 12.04 15.44 2.95
N LEU A 602 12.07 14.11 2.95
CA LEU A 602 12.42 13.31 1.77
C LEU A 602 11.17 13.03 0.94
N ILE A 603 11.26 13.29 -0.37
CA ILE A 603 10.28 12.90 -1.36
C ILE A 603 10.92 11.80 -2.21
N GLU A 604 10.53 10.56 -1.95
CA GLU A 604 11.07 9.36 -2.58
C GLU A 604 10.16 8.92 -3.72
N LEU A 605 10.74 8.59 -4.87
CA LEU A 605 10.02 7.95 -5.97
C LEU A 605 9.67 6.51 -5.59
N THR A 606 8.46 6.07 -5.96
CA THR A 606 8.09 4.67 -5.75
C THR A 606 8.84 3.75 -6.72
N GLY A 607 8.97 2.48 -6.35
CA GLY A 607 9.60 1.43 -7.14
C GLY A 607 8.98 1.25 -8.53
N THR A 608 7.69 1.55 -8.71
CA THR A 608 7.09 1.60 -10.06
C THR A 608 7.70 2.70 -10.92
N VAL A 609 7.90 3.90 -10.36
CA VAL A 609 8.60 4.99 -11.05
C VAL A 609 10.08 4.64 -11.25
N SER A 610 10.74 4.10 -10.22
CA SER A 610 12.13 3.66 -10.30
C SER A 610 12.36 2.61 -11.39
N LEU A 611 11.42 1.67 -11.59
CA LEU A 611 11.50 0.69 -12.68
C LEU A 611 11.48 1.33 -14.07
N VAL A 612 10.62 2.32 -14.28
CA VAL A 612 10.49 3.00 -15.58
C VAL A 612 11.78 3.72 -15.96
N HIS A 613 12.44 4.33 -14.98
CA HIS A 613 13.65 5.12 -15.16
C HIS A 613 14.94 4.35 -14.89
N GLY A 614 14.85 3.10 -14.43
CA GLY A 614 16.02 2.28 -14.12
C GLY A 614 16.80 2.74 -12.89
N LEU A 615 16.13 3.24 -11.85
CA LEU A 615 16.71 3.73 -10.60
C LEU A 615 16.82 2.63 -9.54
N THR A 616 17.58 2.89 -8.48
CA THR A 616 17.69 2.00 -7.32
C THR A 616 16.41 1.97 -6.47
N TYR A 617 16.16 0.85 -5.79
CA TYR A 617 15.20 0.75 -4.68
C TYR A 617 15.82 1.02 -3.30
N ASN A 618 17.14 1.16 -3.22
CA ASN A 618 17.80 1.50 -1.96
C ASN A 618 17.35 2.90 -1.53
N ARG A 619 17.05 3.04 -0.24
CA ARG A 619 16.60 4.31 0.36
C ARG A 619 17.79 5.05 0.97
N GLY A 620 17.69 6.37 1.09
CA GLY A 620 18.67 7.23 1.76
C GLY A 620 19.55 8.07 0.82
N GLY A 621 19.70 7.70 -0.45
CA GLY A 621 20.34 8.56 -1.45
C GLY A 621 19.37 9.62 -1.97
N PHE A 622 19.62 10.90 -1.68
CA PHE A 622 18.77 12.00 -2.15
C PHE A 622 19.55 13.21 -2.66
N LEU A 623 18.88 13.99 -3.52
CA LEU A 623 19.36 15.29 -4.01
C LEU A 623 18.81 16.41 -3.13
N GLU A 624 19.69 17.31 -2.67
CA GLU A 624 19.25 18.53 -1.99
C GLU A 624 18.56 19.46 -2.99
N ARG A 625 17.30 19.84 -2.69
CA ARG A 625 16.45 20.71 -3.50
C ARG A 625 15.63 21.64 -2.61
N ARG A 626 14.96 22.61 -3.24
CA ARG A 626 14.02 23.56 -2.61
C ARG A 626 12.61 23.32 -3.12
N VAL A 627 11.60 23.88 -2.45
CA VAL A 627 10.19 23.80 -2.88
C VAL A 627 10.01 24.38 -4.29
N GLY A 628 10.74 25.43 -4.66
CA GLY A 628 10.71 26.01 -6.01
C GLY A 628 11.01 24.98 -7.11
N TYR A 629 11.93 24.05 -6.86
CA TYR A 629 12.24 22.96 -7.81
C TYR A 629 11.03 22.06 -8.07
N LEU A 630 10.21 21.77 -7.05
CA LEU A 630 8.99 20.97 -7.24
C LEU A 630 7.98 21.70 -8.12
N ARG A 631 7.88 23.03 -7.99
CA ARG A 631 7.01 23.84 -8.84
C ARG A 631 7.47 23.73 -10.29
N ASP A 632 8.76 23.95 -10.54
CA ASP A 632 9.33 23.85 -11.88
C ASP A 632 9.12 22.45 -12.48
N ALA A 633 9.41 21.41 -11.69
CA ALA A 633 9.24 20.00 -12.09
C ALA A 633 7.78 19.65 -12.41
N ALA A 634 6.82 20.22 -11.68
CA ALA A 634 5.39 20.03 -11.89
C ALA A 634 4.79 20.94 -12.99
N GLY A 635 5.59 21.81 -13.61
CA GLY A 635 5.12 22.78 -14.61
C GLY A 635 4.31 23.93 -14.01
N LEU A 636 4.67 24.35 -12.79
CA LEU A 636 4.03 25.37 -11.97
C LEU A 636 4.90 26.63 -11.79
N ALA A 637 5.92 26.82 -12.63
CA ALA A 637 6.88 27.92 -12.51
C ALA A 637 6.27 29.32 -12.69
N ASP A 638 5.13 29.42 -13.39
CA ASP A 638 4.43 30.67 -13.70
C ASP A 638 3.21 30.95 -12.78
N ALA A 639 3.04 30.19 -11.69
CA ALA A 639 1.88 30.25 -10.79
C ALA A 639 2.19 30.87 -9.42
#